data_AF-A0A6I8QII6-F1
#
_entry.id   AF-A0A6I8QII6-F1
#
_cell.length_a   1.000
_cell.length_b   1.000
_cell.length_c   1.000
_cell.angle_alpha   90.00
_cell.angle_beta   90.00
_cell.angle_gamma   90.00
#
_symmetry.space_group_name_H-M   'P 1'
#
loop_
_entity.id
_entity.type
_entity.pdbx_description
1 polymer ?
#
loop_
_entity_poly.entity_id
_entity_poly.type
_entity_poly.pdbx_seq_one_letter_code
_entity_poly.pdbx_strand_id
1 'polypeptide(L)'
;MENYILYEEVGKGSKSVVYKGRRKGTINFVAILRVDKSKRPEITNWVRLTHNIRHKNVVTYHEWYETSNHEWLIVELCTGGSLETVIAQDDHLPEETVRDFAIGIVSGLNYIHKLGILFCDLTPRKILLDGPGTLKLTNFSLSKAEGENLEEFFAMIGLEESPTEIGESTPRKKQRNRKKGSPVYAAPEVIKGADFSIASDIWSLGCILYEMFSGQPPFFSESFSELIEKIISEDFRPPQGPAGTKPSEDFLALLNSLLQKDPQKRITWSELLRHPFWRDAFSDSDAACPNVSNQRVKNESFLKSDSIEVSEISIASERTSGSLQKSFKIENPADLRPKSAMNEESNESIFLLSSCSTLRPGTATEKNPADIINMQHNIEMTKGEELCPPQDLQSKIKDLLFIDADLIVTPVIDNPKIMKPLPLRFDVKTLGLPALSAEKLVLLKEQDWDNFLTQICSLMDSAEKAGPRVKLNLLSYLCSVASNKETSTRLINSQAFPLLIQHMRGAPNWDVRAKLLRVLGLLAAHATELNESVPVIEAISLLTEMVRDNFRNSKLKQLLLPALGELIYAVAVQEEKKEHSRESWNIPLAAYTVLMRCLREEEEPVIHHMTSKIIENVCTTKTSQVQGFITGDIGPSLWSLFNHSTVDSLRISAISALCRITRHSPAAFQSVIEKVGLGSVISALVTGIAKVQQYMLTMFSTLLSSGIHLQRLTQEKEFVTKIVRLLESPSTGVRAKTFLLILQVLMNNKEMLLLCCQTRLVMYIERDSRKATPGKEQQSMNEYLSGCLNLLIYHIVGVLPGILGEIITALSNVSGRKHPSATQTKHLKMCIPNMTIVLHLVTSQIFRPQILTEDFLYKFSNLLDQIKSVDTGETNLEGAVGQAASDELIRTALSVIEAVTQHPALLTLHHSPVVDGILPPLVSLVRSQNAEWRLFSLRLLAETTSLLVNHEDVGEGREKSLQSNSTFLSLVRDTLLPKLIEENKLVPVLFQVILEHQDNVIGNVIQSAILLLYNMVARKETNMKLLYEQGLVHHISNMIVETAALYLDVDDKSRLKTTNAQLVLLLDILHCMLKYTTDVVRLVMQAQRSGQGGDPQTAEDLLLVNQPLTDLMSLLIQLLPSEDLDIYENTSQCLKLMVQLYGGDNQDSMSPDNMESFAQVLLSKREPTQQKLLLRVIKRLITSNEKHLESMKGEGDFLIQTIKRLAQDASLNADVAVASLALEVLRTVGH
;
A
#
# COMPACT_ATOMS: atom_id res chain seq x y z
N MET A 1 10.04 17.27 4.37
CA MET A 1 8.95 18.29 4.35
C MET A 1 8.64 18.85 2.96
N GLU A 2 9.46 18.62 1.93
CA GLU A 2 9.28 19.17 0.57
C GLU A 2 7.97 18.81 -0.13
N ASN A 3 7.35 17.68 0.25
CA ASN A 3 6.08 17.21 -0.30
C ASN A 3 4.85 17.98 0.20
N TYR A 4 5.02 18.94 1.11
CA TYR A 4 3.91 19.67 1.73
C TYR A 4 4.08 21.17 1.54
N ILE A 5 2.95 21.85 1.34
CA ILE A 5 2.84 23.31 1.42
C ILE A 5 2.26 23.63 2.78
N LEU A 6 2.96 24.43 3.56
CA LEU A 6 2.48 24.96 4.83
C LEU A 6 1.68 26.24 4.56
N TYR A 7 0.56 26.38 5.26
CA TYR A 7 -0.31 27.55 5.24
C TYR A 7 -0.29 28.21 6.63
N GLU A 8 -1.45 28.69 7.09
CA GLU A 8 -1.61 29.35 8.38
C GLU A 8 -1.32 28.42 9.58
N GLU A 9 -0.86 29.02 10.67
CA GLU A 9 -0.85 28.39 11.99
C GLU A 9 -2.29 28.24 12.48
N VAL A 10 -2.66 27.01 12.83
CA VAL A 10 -4.01 26.66 13.32
C VAL A 10 -4.03 26.35 14.83
N GLY A 11 -2.86 26.16 15.44
CA GLY A 11 -2.76 25.96 16.88
C GLY A 11 -1.32 25.98 17.39
N LYS A 12 -1.17 26.28 18.68
CA LYS A 12 0.15 26.35 19.35
C LYS A 12 0.11 25.67 20.69
N GLY A 13 1.12 24.83 20.95
CA GLY A 13 1.33 24.17 22.23
C GLY A 13 2.70 24.50 22.80
N SER A 14 2.96 24.02 24.02
CA SER A 14 4.30 24.09 24.60
C SER A 14 5.29 23.39 23.67
N LYS A 15 6.30 24.11 23.16
CA LYS A 15 7.30 23.62 22.19
C LYS A 15 6.73 22.90 20.95
N SER A 16 5.54 23.27 20.51
CA SER A 16 4.92 22.72 19.30
C SER A 16 4.03 23.74 18.60
N VAL A 17 3.98 23.69 17.29
CA VAL A 17 3.13 24.56 16.45
C VAL A 17 2.45 23.70 15.41
N VAL A 18 1.15 23.92 15.19
CA VAL A 18 0.33 23.18 14.22
C VAL A 18 0.01 24.10 13.06
N TYR A 19 0.36 23.68 11.85
CA TYR A 19 0.06 24.37 10.62
C TYR A 19 -1.00 23.62 9.84
N LYS A 20 -1.88 24.35 9.16
CA LYS A 20 -2.61 23.77 8.04
C LYS A 20 -1.63 23.49 6.90
N GLY A 21 -1.70 22.30 6.36
CA GLY A 21 -0.85 21.85 5.27
C GLY A 21 -1.65 21.33 4.10
N ARG A 22 -1.04 21.27 2.93
CA ARG A 22 -1.56 20.51 1.78
C ARG A 22 -0.44 19.71 1.16
N ARG A 23 -0.70 18.44 0.86
CA ARG A 23 0.25 17.62 0.12
C ARG A 23 0.34 18.13 -1.32
N LYS A 24 1.55 18.49 -1.77
CA LYS A 24 1.83 18.95 -3.14
C LYS A 24 1.32 17.92 -4.15
N GLY A 25 0.78 18.40 -5.26
CA GLY A 25 0.14 17.54 -6.28
C GLY A 25 -1.23 16.99 -5.90
N THR A 26 -1.77 17.29 -4.71
CA THR A 26 -3.12 16.87 -4.28
C THR A 26 -3.93 18.04 -3.71
N ILE A 27 -5.24 17.85 -3.56
CA ILE A 27 -6.12 18.77 -2.81
C ILE A 27 -6.31 18.34 -1.35
N ASN A 28 -5.54 17.36 -0.88
CA ASN A 28 -5.68 16.80 0.46
C ASN A 28 -5.02 17.74 1.47
N PHE A 29 -5.84 18.36 2.30
CA PHE A 29 -5.40 19.16 3.43
C PHE A 29 -5.11 18.28 4.64
N VAL A 30 -4.07 18.64 5.39
CA VAL A 30 -3.55 17.91 6.55
C VAL A 30 -3.21 18.89 7.67
N ALA A 31 -3.14 18.42 8.91
CA ALA A 31 -2.52 19.15 10.01
C ALA A 31 -1.05 18.73 10.12
N ILE A 32 -0.16 19.71 10.11
CA ILE A 32 1.30 19.52 10.18
C ILE A 32 1.78 20.06 11.53
N LEU A 33 2.10 19.16 12.45
CA LEU A 33 2.65 19.48 13.76
C LEU A 33 4.16 19.59 13.66
N ARG A 34 4.70 20.79 13.86
CA ARG A 34 6.12 21.05 14.07
C ARG A 34 6.41 20.96 15.56
N VAL A 35 7.32 20.08 15.95
CA VAL A 35 7.61 19.75 17.35
C VAL A 35 9.11 19.83 17.61
N ASP A 36 9.49 20.40 18.75
CA ASP A 36 10.87 20.44 19.20
C ASP A 36 11.41 19.03 19.50
N LYS A 37 12.66 18.74 19.11
CA LYS A 37 13.27 17.41 19.31
C LYS A 37 13.29 16.94 20.76
N SER A 38 13.24 17.85 21.75
CA SER A 38 13.12 17.47 23.16
C SER A 38 11.82 16.74 23.52
N LYS A 39 10.86 16.64 22.58
CA LYS A 39 9.60 15.89 22.72
C LYS A 39 9.54 14.63 21.84
N ARG A 40 10.67 14.17 21.30
CA ARG A 40 10.76 12.92 20.52
C ARG A 40 10.12 11.70 21.19
N PRO A 41 10.26 11.46 22.51
CA PRO A 41 9.58 10.34 23.15
C PRO A 41 8.05 10.42 23.04
N GLU A 42 7.47 11.61 23.19
CA GLU A 42 6.03 11.85 23.04
C GLU A 42 5.53 11.60 21.62
N ILE A 43 6.29 12.04 20.62
CA ILE A 43 5.91 11.89 19.21
C ILE A 43 6.07 10.44 18.76
N THR A 44 7.15 9.79 19.15
CA THR A 44 7.37 8.36 18.89
C THR A 44 6.27 7.52 19.52
N ASN A 45 5.86 7.84 20.75
CA ASN A 45 4.73 7.18 21.41
C ASN A 45 3.41 7.38 20.68
N TRP A 46 3.15 8.61 20.21
CA TRP A 46 1.96 8.86 19.42
C TRP A 46 1.97 8.02 18.13
N VAL A 47 3.06 8.08 17.36
CA VAL A 47 3.17 7.39 16.07
C VAL A 47 3.02 5.87 16.23
N ARG A 48 3.71 5.24 17.21
CA ARG A 48 3.61 3.77 17.38
C ARG A 48 2.20 3.30 17.71
N LEU A 49 1.43 4.10 18.47
CA LEU A 49 0.07 3.73 18.88
C LEU A 49 -0.94 3.96 17.76
N THR A 50 -0.75 4.99 16.92
CA THR A 50 -1.76 5.40 15.93
C THR A 50 -1.46 5.02 14.48
N HIS A 51 -0.25 4.54 14.16
CA HIS A 51 0.18 4.24 12.78
C HIS A 51 -0.85 3.41 11.99
N ASN A 52 -1.38 2.37 12.63
CA ASN A 52 -2.33 1.42 12.05
C ASN A 52 -3.79 1.65 12.46
N ILE A 53 -4.09 2.71 13.20
CA ILE A 53 -5.46 3.03 13.61
C ILE A 53 -6.20 3.74 12.47
N ARG A 54 -7.39 3.22 12.10
CA ARG A 54 -8.31 3.82 11.13
C ARG A 54 -9.73 3.74 11.69
N HIS A 55 -10.21 4.83 12.28
CA HIS A 55 -11.53 4.88 12.90
C HIS A 55 -12.14 6.28 12.75
N LYS A 56 -13.46 6.38 12.50
CA LYS A 56 -14.13 7.67 12.23
C LYS A 56 -13.97 8.69 13.36
N ASN A 57 -13.87 8.21 14.61
CA ASN A 57 -13.71 9.03 15.82
C ASN A 57 -12.28 9.06 16.38
N VAL A 58 -11.25 8.73 15.58
CA VAL A 58 -9.83 8.88 15.97
C VAL A 58 -9.09 9.55 14.83
N VAL A 59 -8.29 10.58 15.13
CA VAL A 59 -7.52 11.34 14.12
C VAL A 59 -6.56 10.41 13.38
N THR A 60 -6.65 10.42 12.04
CA THR A 60 -5.84 9.54 11.21
C THR A 60 -4.39 10.02 11.13
N TYR A 61 -3.43 9.12 11.42
CA TYR A 61 -2.01 9.34 11.15
C TYR A 61 -1.70 9.20 9.65
N HIS A 62 -0.87 10.10 9.10
CA HIS A 62 -0.39 9.99 7.73
C HIS A 62 1.10 9.68 7.65
N GLU A 63 1.96 10.61 8.08
CA GLU A 63 3.41 10.54 7.90
C GLU A 63 4.13 11.31 9.03
N TRP A 64 5.43 11.08 9.22
CA TRP A 64 6.27 11.91 10.07
C TRP A 64 7.69 12.03 9.49
N TYR A 65 8.35 13.15 9.78
CA TYR A 65 9.67 13.51 9.25
C TYR A 65 10.53 14.14 10.33
N GLU A 66 11.84 14.08 10.12
CA GLU A 66 12.81 14.77 10.95
C GLU A 66 13.62 15.75 10.08
N THR A 67 13.86 16.91 10.66
CA THR A 67 14.73 17.96 10.09
C THR A 67 15.82 18.28 11.11
N SER A 68 16.79 19.13 10.73
CA SER A 68 17.89 19.54 11.61
C SER A 68 17.43 19.96 13.01
N ASN A 69 16.33 20.72 13.10
CA ASN A 69 15.91 21.37 14.35
C ASN A 69 14.56 20.87 14.91
N HIS A 70 13.76 20.14 14.13
CA HIS A 70 12.38 19.79 14.51
C HIS A 70 11.96 18.42 13.98
N GLU A 71 11.03 17.82 14.71
CA GLU A 71 10.20 16.71 14.25
C GLU A 71 8.90 17.23 13.68
N TRP A 72 8.41 16.57 12.64
CA TRP A 72 7.22 16.97 11.90
C TRP A 72 6.26 15.79 11.84
N LEU A 73 5.09 15.92 12.46
CA LEU A 73 4.04 14.91 12.46
C LEU A 73 2.87 15.38 11.58
N ILE A 74 2.45 14.55 10.62
CA ILE A 74 1.39 14.85 9.67
C ILE A 74 0.20 13.96 9.97
N VAL A 75 -0.94 14.58 10.27
CA VAL A 75 -2.20 13.93 10.61
C VAL A 75 -3.38 14.56 9.87
N GLU A 76 -4.54 13.94 9.96
CA GLU A 76 -5.80 14.45 9.44
C GLU A 76 -6.11 15.87 9.96
N LEU A 77 -6.59 16.75 9.08
CA LEU A 77 -6.98 18.11 9.44
C LEU A 77 -8.43 18.13 9.97
N CYS A 78 -8.60 18.48 11.24
CA CYS A 78 -9.90 18.76 11.84
C CYS A 78 -10.15 20.28 11.85
N THR A 79 -11.09 20.77 11.04
CA THR A 79 -11.33 22.21 10.86
C THR A 79 -12.34 22.81 11.83
N GLY A 80 -13.06 21.99 12.60
CA GLY A 80 -14.11 22.42 13.54
C GLY A 80 -13.60 22.84 14.91
N GLY A 81 -12.28 22.89 15.13
CA GLY A 81 -11.68 23.26 16.41
C GLY A 81 -11.73 22.13 17.45
N SER A 82 -11.45 22.48 18.71
CA SER A 82 -11.48 21.53 19.83
C SER A 82 -12.81 21.60 20.57
N LEU A 83 -13.19 20.51 21.23
CA LEU A 83 -14.38 20.46 22.08
C LEU A 83 -14.28 21.48 23.24
N GLU A 84 -13.08 21.73 23.77
CA GLU A 84 -12.83 22.82 24.74
C GLU A 84 -13.30 24.18 24.21
N THR A 85 -13.03 24.47 22.93
CA THR A 85 -13.44 25.71 22.28
C THR A 85 -14.95 25.79 22.09
N VAL A 86 -15.60 24.67 21.76
CA VAL A 86 -17.06 24.59 21.61
C VAL A 86 -17.75 24.85 22.95
N ILE A 87 -17.32 24.16 24.02
CA ILE A 87 -17.88 24.35 25.36
C ILE A 87 -17.67 25.80 25.83
N ALA A 88 -16.49 26.38 25.62
CA ALA A 88 -16.20 27.76 26.00
C ALA A 88 -16.96 28.82 25.18
N GLN A 89 -17.45 28.49 23.98
CA GLN A 89 -18.22 29.40 23.13
C GLN A 89 -19.71 29.36 23.46
N ASP A 90 -20.24 28.15 23.68
CA ASP A 90 -21.67 27.94 23.89
C ASP A 90 -22.06 28.04 25.38
N ASP A 91 -21.07 28.10 26.28
CA ASP A 91 -21.14 27.93 27.74
C ASP A 91 -21.75 26.59 28.17
N HIS A 92 -22.87 26.14 27.58
CA HIS A 92 -23.55 24.89 27.91
C HIS A 92 -24.12 24.26 26.64
N LEU A 93 -24.02 22.93 26.50
CA LEU A 93 -24.62 22.22 25.36
C LEU A 93 -25.97 21.58 25.74
N PRO A 94 -26.98 21.63 24.84
CA PRO A 94 -28.22 20.89 25.02
C PRO A 94 -27.96 19.39 25.19
N GLU A 95 -28.74 18.70 26.02
CA GLU A 95 -28.56 17.26 26.31
C GLU A 95 -28.56 16.40 25.04
N GLU A 96 -29.36 16.76 24.03
CA GLU A 96 -29.39 16.08 22.74
C GLU A 96 -28.05 16.19 22.01
N THR A 97 -27.47 17.39 21.93
CA THR A 97 -26.12 17.61 21.40
C THR A 97 -25.07 16.87 22.22
N VAL A 98 -25.20 16.87 23.55
CA VAL A 98 -24.30 16.11 24.44
C VAL A 98 -24.34 14.63 24.09
N ARG A 99 -25.53 14.06 23.86
CA ARG A 99 -25.71 12.66 23.48
C ARG A 99 -25.05 12.34 22.14
N ASP A 100 -25.30 13.15 21.11
CA ASP A 100 -24.73 12.93 19.78
C ASP A 100 -23.20 12.99 19.78
N PHE A 101 -22.64 13.96 20.50
CA PHE A 101 -21.21 14.10 20.67
C PHE A 101 -20.63 12.94 21.50
N ALA A 102 -21.29 12.57 22.59
CA ALA A 102 -20.89 11.47 23.45
C ALA A 102 -20.86 10.13 22.71
N ILE A 103 -21.79 9.87 21.78
CA ILE A 103 -21.78 8.66 20.94
C ILE A 103 -20.47 8.56 20.15
N GLY A 104 -19.99 9.68 19.60
CA GLY A 104 -18.70 9.72 18.89
C GLY A 104 -17.51 9.43 19.79
N ILE A 105 -17.47 10.03 20.98
CA ILE A 105 -16.39 9.82 21.96
C ILE A 105 -16.38 8.36 22.45
N VAL A 106 -17.53 7.81 22.83
CA VAL A 106 -17.73 6.43 23.29
C VAL A 106 -17.30 5.44 22.21
N SER A 107 -17.70 5.68 20.95
CA SER A 107 -17.31 4.88 19.79
C SER A 107 -15.79 4.84 19.59
N GLY A 108 -15.12 6.01 19.63
CA GLY A 108 -13.66 6.09 19.52
C GLY A 108 -12.91 5.45 20.68
N LEU A 109 -13.37 5.69 21.92
CA LEU A 109 -12.73 5.20 23.14
C LEU A 109 -12.87 3.67 23.27
N ASN A 110 -14.04 3.11 22.94
CA ASN A 110 -14.25 1.66 22.91
C ASN A 110 -13.33 0.97 21.90
N TYR A 111 -13.16 1.57 20.73
CA TYR A 111 -12.29 1.03 19.69
C TYR A 111 -10.83 0.93 20.15
N ILE A 112 -10.27 1.97 20.76
CA ILE A 112 -8.88 1.94 21.22
C ILE A 112 -8.68 1.04 22.43
N HIS A 113 -9.67 0.94 23.34
CA HIS A 113 -9.63 -0.01 24.46
C HIS A 113 -9.67 -1.46 23.98
N LYS A 114 -10.46 -1.79 22.93
CA LYS A 114 -10.45 -3.12 22.29
C LYS A 114 -9.10 -3.48 21.66
N LEU A 115 -8.31 -2.48 21.28
CA LEU A 115 -6.94 -2.66 20.80
C LEU A 115 -5.92 -2.76 21.95
N GLY A 116 -6.33 -2.65 23.22
CA GLY A 116 -5.42 -2.67 24.37
C GLY A 116 -4.67 -1.35 24.61
N ILE A 117 -5.17 -0.23 24.09
CA ILE A 117 -4.57 1.11 24.25
C ILE A 117 -5.41 1.91 25.24
N LEU A 118 -4.78 2.43 26.29
CA LEU A 118 -5.36 3.37 27.25
C LEU A 118 -5.05 4.81 26.83
N PHE A 119 -6.05 5.68 26.84
CA PHE A 119 -5.89 7.08 26.41
C PHE A 119 -5.14 7.91 27.45
N CYS A 120 -5.43 7.70 28.75
CA CYS A 120 -4.74 8.23 29.95
C CYS A 120 -4.79 9.74 30.18
N ASP A 121 -5.13 10.56 29.19
CA ASP A 121 -5.21 12.02 29.33
C ASP A 121 -6.38 12.58 28.50
N LEU A 122 -7.56 11.98 28.68
CA LEU A 122 -8.78 12.33 27.97
C LEU A 122 -9.32 13.66 28.48
N THR A 123 -9.28 14.69 27.62
CA THR A 123 -9.67 16.06 27.93
C THR A 123 -10.38 16.71 26.72
N PRO A 124 -11.26 17.71 26.90
CA PRO A 124 -11.94 18.37 25.79
C PRO A 124 -10.99 18.98 24.76
N ARG A 125 -9.81 19.44 25.18
CA ARG A 125 -8.77 19.96 24.26
C ARG A 125 -8.24 18.91 23.28
N LYS A 126 -8.28 17.63 23.67
CA LYS A 126 -7.80 16.50 22.85
C LYS A 126 -8.90 15.78 22.09
N ILE A 127 -10.06 16.41 21.96
CA ILE A 127 -11.17 15.94 21.12
C ILE A 127 -11.44 17.05 20.10
N LEU A 128 -11.27 16.75 18.81
CA LEU A 128 -11.42 17.72 17.73
C LEU A 128 -12.69 17.45 16.93
N LEU A 129 -13.24 18.50 16.32
CA LEU A 129 -14.35 18.38 15.37
C LEU A 129 -13.84 18.49 13.94
N ASP A 130 -14.29 17.61 13.06
CA ASP A 130 -14.06 17.75 11.62
C ASP A 130 -15.07 18.68 10.93
N GLY A 131 -14.91 18.93 9.62
CA GLY A 131 -15.77 19.85 8.86
C GLY A 131 -17.27 19.49 8.89
N PRO A 132 -17.64 18.20 8.83
CA PRO A 132 -19.01 17.73 9.06
C PRO A 132 -19.52 17.76 10.51
N GLY A 133 -18.68 18.01 11.51
CA GLY A 133 -19.07 18.03 12.94
C GLY A 133 -18.86 16.72 13.69
N THR A 134 -18.10 15.77 13.15
CA THR A 134 -17.75 14.50 13.82
C THR A 134 -16.62 14.71 14.82
N LEU A 135 -16.80 14.22 16.05
CA LEU A 135 -15.75 14.25 17.07
C LEU A 135 -14.69 13.16 16.87
N LYS A 136 -13.43 13.55 17.02
CA LYS A 136 -12.25 12.69 16.84
C LYS A 136 -11.27 12.83 18.00
N LEU A 137 -10.89 11.71 18.61
CA LEU A 137 -9.82 11.64 19.60
C LEU A 137 -8.47 11.97 18.94
N THR A 138 -7.68 12.84 19.55
CA THR A 138 -6.36 13.24 19.06
C THR A 138 -5.31 13.21 20.17
N ASN A 139 -4.03 13.35 19.82
CA ASN A 139 -2.93 13.52 20.77
C ASN A 139 -2.70 12.35 21.74
N PHE A 140 -2.19 11.25 21.19
CA PHE A 140 -1.83 10.02 21.90
C PHE A 140 -0.43 10.08 22.54
N SER A 141 0.10 11.27 22.80
CA SER A 141 1.46 11.44 23.33
C SER A 141 1.66 10.83 24.72
N LEU A 142 0.61 10.78 25.54
CA LEU A 142 0.61 10.21 26.90
C LEU A 142 -0.20 8.92 27.01
N SER A 143 -0.73 8.42 25.89
CA SER A 143 -1.41 7.14 25.85
C SER A 143 -0.42 6.00 26.00
N LYS A 144 -0.88 4.83 26.43
CA LYS A 144 0.00 3.68 26.64
C LYS A 144 -0.74 2.37 26.37
N ALA A 145 -0.01 1.30 26.09
CA ALA A 145 -0.60 -0.02 26.07
C ALA A 145 -0.95 -0.47 27.50
N GLU A 146 -1.99 -1.27 27.66
CA GLU A 146 -2.37 -1.81 28.96
C GLU A 146 -1.22 -2.63 29.57
N GLY A 147 -0.88 -2.35 30.84
CA GLY A 147 0.26 -2.97 31.54
C GLY A 147 1.64 -2.41 31.20
N GLU A 148 1.75 -1.37 30.36
CA GLU A 148 3.02 -0.74 29.99
C GLU A 148 3.46 0.36 30.98
N ASN A 149 4.77 0.40 31.28
CA ASN A 149 5.39 1.52 31.99
C ASN A 149 5.87 2.58 31.00
N LEU A 150 5.07 3.65 30.84
CA LEU A 150 5.37 4.74 29.91
C LEU A 150 6.66 5.50 30.28
N GLU A 151 7.04 5.54 31.57
CA GLU A 151 8.26 6.20 32.02
C GLU A 151 9.51 5.47 31.52
N GLU A 152 9.51 4.14 31.56
CA GLU A 152 10.59 3.31 31.01
C GLU A 152 10.71 3.48 29.49
N PHE A 153 9.57 3.50 28.78
CA PHE A 153 9.56 3.74 27.34
C PHE A 153 10.18 5.09 26.98
N PHE A 154 9.80 6.17 27.68
CA PHE A 154 10.39 7.48 27.43
C PHE A 154 11.87 7.56 27.79
N ALA A 155 12.33 6.82 28.81
CA ALA A 155 13.74 6.74 29.16
C ALA A 155 14.57 6.05 28.07
N MET A 156 14.07 4.96 27.48
CA MET A 156 14.76 4.26 26.39
C MET A 156 15.00 5.16 25.17
N ILE A 157 13.97 5.89 24.71
CA ILE A 157 14.08 6.81 23.56
C ILE A 157 14.97 8.01 23.87
N GLY A 158 15.03 8.45 25.13
CA GLY A 158 15.83 9.60 25.56
C GLY A 158 17.34 9.37 25.62
N LEU A 159 17.81 8.11 25.59
CA LEU A 159 19.23 7.74 25.74
C LEU A 159 20.01 7.66 24.41
N GLU A 160 19.34 7.64 23.26
CA GLU A 160 19.99 7.41 21.94
C GLU A 160 20.78 8.62 21.38
N GLU A 161 20.69 9.83 21.95
CA GLU A 161 21.20 11.05 21.27
C GLU A 161 22.02 12.05 22.12
N SER A 162 22.70 11.64 23.20
CA SER A 162 23.69 12.52 23.84
C SER A 162 24.99 11.81 24.25
N PRO A 163 26.03 11.76 23.38
CA PRO A 163 27.39 11.40 23.78
C PRO A 163 28.23 12.58 24.32
N THR A 164 27.68 13.79 24.43
CA THR A 164 28.46 14.98 24.81
C THR A 164 27.80 15.75 25.94
N GLU A 165 28.22 15.46 27.16
CA GLU A 165 28.61 16.39 28.24
C GLU A 165 28.60 15.62 29.57
N ILE A 166 29.79 15.18 29.99
CA ILE A 166 30.04 14.75 31.37
C ILE A 166 30.04 16.03 32.21
N GLY A 167 28.91 16.32 32.84
CA GLY A 167 28.72 17.41 33.78
C GLY A 167 27.98 16.92 35.03
N GLU A 168 28.65 17.01 36.17
CA GLU A 168 28.24 16.47 37.46
C GLU A 168 26.89 17.01 37.98
N SER A 169 26.20 16.14 38.72
CA SER A 169 25.23 16.46 39.79
C SER A 169 23.93 17.16 39.40
N THR A 170 22.86 16.37 39.21
CA THR A 170 21.53 16.75 39.73
C THR A 170 20.67 15.48 39.96
N PRO A 171 19.96 15.38 41.10
CA PRO A 171 19.40 14.12 41.56
C PRO A 171 18.17 13.69 40.74
N ARG A 172 17.95 12.37 40.66
CA ARG A 172 16.81 11.57 40.14
C ARG A 172 15.37 12.09 40.45
N LYS A 173 15.21 13.24 41.12
CA LYS A 173 13.92 13.86 41.47
C LYS A 173 13.32 14.77 40.38
N LYS A 174 14.09 15.26 39.39
CA LYS A 174 13.56 16.14 38.32
C LYS A 174 12.78 15.43 37.20
N GLN A 175 12.85 14.10 37.09
CA GLN A 175 12.15 13.34 36.05
C GLN A 175 10.72 12.95 36.42
N ARG A 176 10.41 12.82 37.73
CA ARG A 176 9.08 12.46 38.25
C ARG A 176 7.98 13.53 38.00
N ASN A 177 8.38 14.76 37.67
CA ASN A 177 7.48 15.88 37.37
C ASN A 177 7.21 16.06 35.86
N ARG A 178 7.89 15.30 34.98
CA ARG A 178 7.57 15.32 33.56
C ARG A 178 6.38 14.37 33.34
N LYS A 179 5.19 14.97 33.20
CA LYS A 179 4.01 14.41 32.51
C LYS A 179 3.08 13.52 33.34
N LYS A 180 2.34 14.14 34.27
CA LYS A 180 0.97 13.70 34.58
C LYS A 180 0.03 14.56 33.75
N GLY A 181 -1.03 13.98 33.19
CA GLY A 181 -2.07 14.68 32.41
C GLY A 181 -2.82 15.72 33.25
N SER A 182 -3.93 16.23 32.72
CA SER A 182 -4.73 17.21 33.48
C SER A 182 -5.32 16.58 34.76
N PRO A 183 -5.04 17.13 35.97
CA PRO A 183 -5.55 16.56 37.21
C PRO A 183 -7.08 16.71 37.36
N VAL A 184 -7.70 17.61 36.59
CA VAL A 184 -9.14 17.89 36.62
C VAL A 184 -9.98 16.69 36.16
N TYR A 185 -9.44 15.88 35.24
CA TYR A 185 -10.15 14.74 34.64
C TYR A 185 -9.58 13.40 35.12
N ALA A 186 -8.58 13.42 36.00
CA ALA A 186 -7.94 12.22 36.52
C ALA A 186 -8.83 11.51 37.53
N ALA A 187 -8.91 10.17 37.42
CA ALA A 187 -9.72 9.37 38.32
C ALA A 187 -9.16 9.34 39.76
N PRO A 188 -10.00 9.16 40.80
CA PRO A 188 -9.56 9.18 42.19
C PRO A 188 -8.46 8.15 42.50
N GLU A 189 -8.52 6.97 41.89
CA GLU A 189 -7.51 5.92 42.04
C GLU A 189 -6.15 6.33 41.44
N VAL A 190 -6.14 7.01 40.29
CA VAL A 190 -4.92 7.49 39.63
C VAL A 190 -4.27 8.60 40.45
N ILE A 191 -5.09 9.49 41.04
CA ILE A 191 -4.62 10.52 41.97
C ILE A 191 -3.99 9.91 43.22
N LYS A 192 -4.57 8.81 43.75
CA LYS A 192 -4.04 8.03 44.87
C LYS A 192 -2.79 7.21 44.52
N GLY A 193 -2.37 7.21 43.26
CA GLY A 193 -1.14 6.57 42.79
C GLY A 193 -1.31 5.19 42.17
N ALA A 194 -2.55 4.75 41.91
CA ALA A 194 -2.79 3.59 41.07
C ALA A 194 -2.43 3.89 39.60
N ASP A 195 -2.20 2.84 38.81
CA ASP A 195 -1.94 2.98 37.39
C ASP A 195 -3.23 3.26 36.59
N PHE A 196 -3.09 3.80 35.38
CA PHE A 196 -4.21 4.01 34.48
C PHE A 196 -4.83 2.68 34.04
N SER A 197 -6.14 2.68 33.90
CA SER A 197 -6.95 1.55 33.47
C SER A 197 -8.11 1.99 32.58
N ILE A 198 -8.80 1.04 31.94
CA ILE A 198 -10.03 1.30 31.19
C ILE A 198 -11.05 2.06 32.07
N ALA A 199 -11.19 1.67 33.34
CA ALA A 199 -12.10 2.34 34.27
C ALA A 199 -11.71 3.80 34.49
N SER A 200 -10.42 4.13 34.51
CA SER A 200 -9.96 5.52 34.69
C SER A 200 -10.28 6.41 33.49
N ASP A 201 -10.22 5.89 32.26
CA ASP A 201 -10.63 6.63 31.06
C ASP A 201 -12.17 6.80 31.01
N ILE A 202 -12.93 5.82 31.51
CA ILE A 202 -14.40 5.91 31.67
C ILE A 202 -14.77 7.01 32.69
N TRP A 203 -13.98 7.20 33.74
CA TRP A 203 -14.16 8.34 34.65
C TRP A 203 -13.94 9.68 33.94
N SER A 204 -12.84 9.81 33.17
CA SER A 204 -12.55 11.03 32.42
C SER A 204 -13.66 11.34 31.40
N LEU A 205 -14.25 10.32 30.77
CA LEU A 205 -15.44 10.48 29.94
C LEU A 205 -16.60 11.08 30.73
N GLY A 206 -16.88 10.59 31.94
CA GLY A 206 -17.90 11.16 32.84
C GLY A 206 -17.68 12.65 33.13
N CYS A 207 -16.43 13.06 33.41
CA CYS A 207 -16.09 14.46 33.62
C CYS A 207 -16.36 15.32 32.38
N ILE A 208 -16.04 14.81 31.18
CA ILE A 208 -16.27 15.53 29.91
C ILE A 208 -17.76 15.65 29.61
N LEU A 209 -18.55 14.58 29.81
CA LEU A 209 -19.99 14.64 29.58
C LEU A 209 -20.67 15.62 30.54
N TYR A 210 -20.24 15.64 31.80
CA TYR A 210 -20.67 16.63 32.78
C TYR A 210 -20.36 18.04 32.27
N GLU A 211 -19.10 18.31 31.93
CA GLU A 211 -18.63 19.63 31.48
C GLU A 211 -19.31 20.11 30.19
N MET A 212 -19.59 19.22 29.25
CA MET A 212 -20.33 19.56 28.03
C MET A 212 -21.74 20.09 28.35
N PHE A 213 -22.41 19.52 29.35
CA PHE A 213 -23.76 19.93 29.73
C PHE A 213 -23.76 21.16 30.65
N SER A 214 -22.82 21.26 31.61
CA SER A 214 -22.78 22.33 32.62
C SER A 214 -21.79 23.46 32.34
N GLY A 215 -20.98 23.37 31.29
CA GLY A 215 -19.95 24.36 30.96
C GLY A 215 -18.71 24.35 31.84
N GLN A 216 -18.72 23.58 32.92
CA GLN A 216 -17.68 23.52 33.93
C GLN A 216 -17.48 22.06 34.36
N PRO A 217 -16.24 21.63 34.65
CA PRO A 217 -15.97 20.27 35.11
C PRO A 217 -16.63 19.99 36.47
N PRO A 218 -16.89 18.71 36.81
CA PRO A 218 -17.58 18.34 38.05
C PRO A 218 -16.80 18.72 39.30
N PHE A 219 -15.47 18.80 39.20
CA PHE A 219 -14.57 19.20 40.28
C PHE A 219 -13.62 20.29 39.78
N PHE A 220 -13.63 21.42 40.48
CA PHE A 220 -12.75 22.55 40.19
C PHE A 220 -12.32 23.25 41.49
N SER A 221 -11.04 23.65 41.53
CA SER A 221 -10.50 24.59 42.51
C SER A 221 -9.25 25.24 41.92
N GLU A 222 -8.97 26.47 42.34
CA GLU A 222 -7.72 27.17 42.06
C GLU A 222 -6.52 26.54 42.79
N SER A 223 -6.78 25.88 43.93
CA SER A 223 -5.76 25.17 44.70
C SER A 223 -5.70 23.71 44.31
N PHE A 224 -4.51 23.24 43.88
CA PHE A 224 -4.28 21.85 43.52
C PHE A 224 -4.67 20.88 44.66
N SER A 225 -4.31 21.21 45.91
CA SER A 225 -4.62 20.36 47.07
C SER A 225 -6.13 20.24 47.31
N GLU A 226 -6.87 21.34 47.15
CA GLU A 226 -8.33 21.33 47.31
C GLU A 226 -9.01 20.58 46.17
N LEU A 227 -8.53 20.71 44.94
CA LEU A 227 -9.03 19.93 43.80
C LEU A 227 -8.87 18.42 44.05
N ILE A 228 -7.71 17.99 44.52
CA ILE A 228 -7.45 16.59 44.87
C ILE A 228 -8.40 16.11 45.98
N GLU A 229 -8.61 16.93 47.01
CA GLU A 229 -9.53 16.61 48.10
C GLU A 229 -10.98 16.46 47.60
N LYS A 230 -11.44 17.36 46.72
CA LYS A 230 -12.77 17.27 46.10
C LYS A 230 -12.95 15.98 45.30
N ILE A 231 -12.01 15.66 44.42
CA ILE A 231 -12.08 14.44 43.59
C ILE A 231 -12.12 13.17 44.46
N ILE A 232 -11.36 13.14 45.55
CA ILE A 232 -11.32 11.98 46.45
C ILE A 232 -12.57 11.90 47.35
N SER A 233 -13.08 13.03 47.83
CA SER A 233 -13.93 13.08 49.04
C SER A 233 -15.33 13.62 48.80
N GLU A 234 -15.51 14.61 47.91
CA GLU A 234 -16.82 15.23 47.62
C GLU A 234 -17.56 14.48 46.50
N ASP A 235 -18.87 14.28 46.65
CA ASP A 235 -19.70 13.79 45.54
C ASP A 235 -19.98 14.92 44.56
N PHE A 236 -20.06 14.62 43.26
CA PHE A 236 -20.33 15.65 42.27
C PHE A 236 -21.75 16.19 42.44
N ARG A 237 -21.93 17.49 42.23
CA ARG A 237 -23.25 18.13 42.30
C ARG A 237 -24.01 17.88 41.00
N PRO A 238 -25.34 17.70 41.00
CA PRO A 238 -26.09 17.56 39.75
C PRO A 238 -25.83 18.76 38.82
N PRO A 239 -25.49 18.52 37.53
CA PRO A 239 -25.13 19.60 36.64
C PRO A 239 -26.36 20.47 36.32
N GLN A 240 -26.14 21.76 36.05
CA GLN A 240 -27.17 22.69 35.61
C GLN A 240 -26.96 23.04 34.14
N GLY A 241 -28.01 22.88 33.33
CA GLY A 241 -27.98 23.19 31.90
C GLY A 241 -28.34 24.65 31.61
N PRO A 242 -28.44 25.03 30.32
CA PRO A 242 -28.75 26.39 29.91
C PRO A 242 -30.08 26.87 30.53
N ALA A 243 -30.08 28.09 31.06
CA ALA A 243 -31.20 28.70 31.79
C ALA A 243 -31.68 27.95 33.05
N GLY A 244 -30.82 27.13 33.69
CA GLY A 244 -31.15 26.40 34.92
C GLY A 244 -31.97 25.13 34.68
N THR A 245 -31.95 24.60 33.46
CA THR A 245 -32.60 23.34 33.10
C THR A 245 -31.94 22.17 33.82
N LYS A 246 -32.75 21.24 34.35
CA LYS A 246 -32.26 20.02 34.99
C LYS A 246 -31.95 18.94 33.94
N PRO A 247 -30.91 18.12 34.14
CA PRO A 247 -30.62 16.98 33.27
C PRO A 247 -31.76 15.95 33.34
N SER A 248 -31.94 15.16 32.29
CA SER A 248 -32.84 14.01 32.33
C SER A 248 -32.39 12.98 33.37
N GLU A 249 -33.34 12.17 33.86
CA GLU A 249 -33.03 11.10 34.80
C GLU A 249 -32.03 10.09 34.22
N ASP A 250 -32.15 9.78 32.92
CA ASP A 250 -31.22 8.91 32.21
C ASP A 250 -29.81 9.51 32.15
N PHE A 251 -29.68 10.81 31.85
CA PHE A 251 -28.37 11.44 31.79
C PHE A 251 -27.71 11.53 33.18
N LEU A 252 -28.50 11.85 34.22
CA LEU A 252 -28.00 11.87 35.59
C LEU A 252 -27.62 10.47 36.09
N ALA A 253 -28.38 9.43 35.75
CA ALA A 253 -28.06 8.04 36.05
C ALA A 253 -26.76 7.59 35.37
N LEU A 254 -26.55 8.01 34.12
CA LEU A 254 -25.30 7.75 33.39
C LEU A 254 -24.10 8.41 34.11
N LEU A 255 -24.20 9.70 34.45
CA LEU A 255 -23.16 10.42 35.18
C LEU A 255 -22.85 9.79 36.54
N ASN A 256 -23.89 9.39 37.30
CA ASN A 256 -23.72 8.68 38.56
C ASN A 256 -22.96 7.36 38.40
N SER A 257 -23.11 6.69 37.25
CA SER A 257 -22.46 5.40 36.98
C SER A 257 -21.01 5.58 36.45
N LEU A 258 -20.74 6.65 35.69
CA LEU A 258 -19.42 7.01 35.19
C LEU A 258 -18.51 7.61 36.29
N LEU A 259 -19.06 8.47 37.15
CA LEU A 259 -18.35 9.18 38.21
C LEU A 259 -18.37 8.44 39.57
N GLN A 260 -18.42 7.11 39.54
CA GLN A 260 -18.21 6.28 40.73
C GLN A 260 -16.74 6.31 41.16
N LYS A 261 -16.50 6.66 42.42
CA LYS A 261 -15.13 6.79 42.97
C LYS A 261 -14.40 5.46 43.10
N ASP A 262 -15.14 4.40 43.39
CA ASP A 262 -14.61 3.04 43.40
C ASP A 262 -14.60 2.50 41.97
N PRO A 263 -13.42 2.26 41.35
CA PRO A 263 -13.34 1.78 39.97
C PRO A 263 -14.01 0.41 39.76
N GLN A 264 -14.14 -0.42 40.81
CA GLN A 264 -14.82 -1.72 40.71
C GLN A 264 -16.35 -1.60 40.66
N LYS A 265 -16.90 -0.48 41.13
CA LYS A 265 -18.34 -0.17 41.05
C LYS A 265 -18.69 0.75 39.88
N ARG A 266 -17.68 1.25 39.17
CA ARG A 266 -17.84 2.11 38.00
C ARG A 266 -18.36 1.29 36.83
N ILE A 267 -19.22 1.90 36.03
CA ILE A 267 -19.89 1.24 34.92
C ILE A 267 -18.90 0.56 33.97
N THR A 268 -19.18 -0.70 33.61
CA THR A 268 -18.36 -1.45 32.66
C THR A 268 -18.74 -1.10 31.22
N TRP A 269 -17.90 -1.45 30.23
CA TRP A 269 -18.22 -1.24 28.82
C TRP A 269 -19.54 -1.87 28.38
N SER A 270 -19.83 -3.09 28.86
CA SER A 270 -21.05 -3.81 28.51
C SER A 270 -22.31 -3.13 29.04
N GLU A 271 -22.23 -2.54 30.24
CA GLU A 271 -23.32 -1.77 30.84
C GLU A 271 -23.44 -0.38 30.20
N LEU A 272 -22.30 0.28 29.94
CA LEU A 272 -22.25 1.60 29.33
C LEU A 272 -22.93 1.61 27.96
N LEU A 273 -22.63 0.64 27.09
CA LEU A 273 -23.22 0.57 25.74
C LEU A 273 -24.72 0.28 25.75
N ARG A 274 -25.25 -0.34 26.81
CA ARG A 274 -26.68 -0.66 26.98
C ARG A 274 -27.45 0.41 27.76
N HIS A 275 -26.79 1.50 28.15
CA HIS A 275 -27.42 2.53 28.98
C HIS A 275 -28.56 3.24 28.22
N PRO A 276 -29.74 3.44 28.83
CA PRO A 276 -30.93 4.01 28.16
C PRO A 276 -30.72 5.42 27.59
N PHE A 277 -29.75 6.17 28.12
CA PHE A 277 -29.32 7.46 27.57
C PHE A 277 -28.97 7.39 26.08
N TRP A 278 -28.55 6.25 25.53
CA TRP A 278 -28.16 6.14 24.12
C TRP A 278 -29.32 5.93 23.15
N ARG A 279 -30.56 5.69 23.61
CA ARG A 279 -31.74 5.39 22.74
C ARG A 279 -31.40 4.36 21.65
N ASP A 280 -30.85 3.21 22.06
CA ASP A 280 -30.52 2.10 21.16
C ASP A 280 -29.44 2.40 20.09
N ALA A 281 -28.69 3.50 20.20
CA ALA A 281 -27.62 3.85 19.25
C ALA A 281 -26.48 2.79 19.14
N PHE A 282 -26.39 1.87 20.11
CA PHE A 282 -25.38 0.80 20.16
C PHE A 282 -25.97 -0.63 20.12
N SER A 283 -27.31 -0.79 20.03
CA SER A 283 -27.97 -2.10 20.17
C SER A 283 -27.84 -3.03 18.96
N ASP A 284 -27.42 -2.51 17.80
CA ASP A 284 -27.21 -3.30 16.57
C ASP A 284 -25.78 -3.88 16.44
N SER A 285 -24.96 -3.79 17.49
CA SER A 285 -23.51 -4.03 17.38
C SER A 285 -23.02 -5.49 17.47
N ASP A 286 -23.93 -6.47 17.57
CA ASP A 286 -23.60 -7.90 17.37
C ASP A 286 -24.09 -8.45 16.01
N ALA A 287 -24.69 -7.63 15.14
CA ALA A 287 -25.11 -8.04 13.80
C ALA A 287 -25.12 -6.89 12.77
N ALA A 288 -23.95 -6.36 12.38
CA ALA A 288 -23.69 -5.69 11.09
C ALA A 288 -22.20 -5.27 10.99
N CYS A 289 -21.33 -5.83 10.14
CA CYS A 289 -21.35 -5.81 8.68
C CYS A 289 -22.59 -5.17 8.04
N PRO A 290 -22.52 -3.92 7.54
CA PRO A 290 -23.61 -3.37 6.75
C PRO A 290 -23.58 -4.01 5.35
N ASN A 291 -24.32 -5.11 5.19
CA ASN A 291 -25.02 -5.40 3.95
C ASN A 291 -26.16 -4.38 3.86
N VAL A 292 -26.08 -3.43 2.93
CA VAL A 292 -27.23 -2.62 2.54
C VAL A 292 -28.11 -3.48 1.62
N SER A 293 -29.06 -4.20 2.21
CA SER A 293 -30.17 -4.76 1.47
C SER A 293 -31.17 -3.67 1.12
N ASN A 294 -31.44 -3.58 -0.18
CA ASN A 294 -32.62 -3.01 -0.82
C ASN A 294 -33.87 -3.01 0.07
N GLN A 295 -34.44 -1.82 0.31
CA GLN A 295 -35.87 -1.70 0.59
C GLN A 295 -36.61 -1.61 -0.74
N ARG A 296 -37.13 -2.75 -1.20
CA ARG A 296 -38.27 -2.81 -2.13
C ARG A 296 -39.56 -2.81 -1.32
N VAL A 297 -40.43 -1.88 -1.69
CA VAL A 297 -41.82 -1.73 -1.24
C VAL A 297 -42.61 -3.02 -1.50
N LYS A 298 -43.42 -3.43 -0.52
CA LYS A 298 -44.37 -4.55 -0.64
C LYS A 298 -45.55 -4.15 -1.54
N ASN A 299 -45.97 -5.06 -2.44
CA ASN A 299 -47.34 -5.59 -2.49
C ASN A 299 -47.47 -6.78 -3.47
N GLU A 300 -47.88 -7.91 -2.89
CA GLU A 300 -48.80 -8.98 -3.33
C GLU A 300 -48.96 -9.34 -4.84
N SER A 301 -48.66 -10.59 -5.22
CA SER A 301 -49.62 -11.73 -5.17
C SER A 301 -49.28 -12.88 -6.16
N PHE A 302 -49.67 -14.10 -5.74
CA PHE A 302 -50.00 -15.31 -6.53
C PHE A 302 -48.91 -16.30 -7.04
N LEU A 303 -48.88 -17.46 -6.34
CA LEU A 303 -48.95 -18.87 -6.81
C LEU A 303 -47.73 -19.81 -6.64
N LYS A 304 -47.95 -20.77 -5.72
CA LYS A 304 -47.66 -22.23 -5.75
C LYS A 304 -46.19 -22.66 -5.66
N SER A 305 -45.74 -23.12 -4.49
CA SER A 305 -45.83 -24.49 -3.95
C SER A 305 -45.11 -25.52 -4.84
N ASP A 306 -43.96 -26.02 -4.39
CA ASP A 306 -43.84 -27.43 -4.03
C ASP A 306 -42.61 -27.68 -3.15
N SER A 307 -42.84 -28.59 -2.21
CA SER A 307 -42.00 -29.17 -1.17
C SER A 307 -40.76 -29.90 -1.70
N ILE A 308 -39.69 -29.97 -0.89
CA ILE A 308 -39.01 -31.22 -0.47
C ILE A 308 -38.06 -30.92 0.70
N GLU A 309 -38.01 -31.89 1.61
CA GLU A 309 -37.48 -31.94 2.96
C GLU A 309 -35.96 -31.72 3.08
N VAL A 310 -35.53 -31.08 4.17
CA VAL A 310 -34.15 -31.14 4.67
C VAL A 310 -34.13 -31.96 5.95
N SER A 311 -33.47 -33.11 5.87
CA SER A 311 -33.09 -33.96 7.00
C SER A 311 -31.96 -33.33 7.80
N GLU A 312 -32.13 -33.28 9.12
CA GLU A 312 -31.16 -32.91 10.13
C GLU A 312 -29.89 -33.77 10.08
N ILE A 313 -28.71 -33.14 10.09
CA ILE A 313 -27.52 -33.71 10.74
C ILE A 313 -26.85 -32.61 11.56
N SER A 314 -27.01 -32.76 12.87
CA SER A 314 -26.32 -32.12 13.97
C SER A 314 -24.79 -32.27 13.91
N ILE A 315 -24.06 -31.17 14.05
CA ILE A 315 -22.63 -31.18 14.42
C ILE A 315 -22.43 -30.27 15.63
N ALA A 316 -21.77 -30.85 16.62
CA ALA A 316 -21.55 -30.36 17.96
C ALA A 316 -20.74 -29.06 18.01
N SER A 317 -21.08 -28.26 19.03
CA SER A 317 -20.37 -27.08 19.50
C SER A 317 -19.00 -27.48 20.06
N GLU A 318 -17.92 -26.96 19.46
CA GLU A 318 -16.69 -26.67 20.19
C GLU A 318 -16.39 -25.16 20.10
N ARG A 319 -16.43 -24.54 21.28
CA ARG A 319 -16.06 -23.15 21.51
C ARG A 319 -14.53 -23.05 21.59
N THR A 320 -13.92 -22.21 20.77
CA THR A 320 -12.63 -21.59 21.10
C THR A 320 -12.68 -20.10 20.77
N SER A 321 -12.81 -19.30 21.82
CA SER A 321 -12.61 -17.85 21.82
C SER A 321 -11.13 -17.52 21.63
N GLY A 322 -10.74 -17.04 20.45
CA GLY A 322 -9.41 -16.49 20.19
C GLY A 322 -9.37 -14.99 20.43
N SER A 323 -8.69 -14.56 21.49
CA SER A 323 -8.45 -13.16 21.85
C SER A 323 -7.46 -12.49 20.88
N LEU A 324 -7.84 -11.34 20.30
CA LEU A 324 -6.96 -10.46 19.53
C LEU A 324 -6.17 -9.55 20.48
N GLN A 325 -4.99 -9.97 20.95
CA GLN A 325 -4.03 -9.06 21.59
C GLN A 325 -2.82 -8.88 20.67
N LYS A 326 -2.67 -7.69 20.08
CA LYS A 326 -1.42 -7.26 19.42
C LYS A 326 -0.43 -6.80 20.49
N SER A 327 0.82 -7.29 20.45
CA SER A 327 1.88 -6.79 21.32
C SER A 327 2.38 -5.43 20.80
N PHE A 328 2.36 -4.40 21.66
CA PHE A 328 2.95 -3.07 21.38
C PHE A 328 4.40 -2.94 21.89
N LYS A 329 5.03 -4.06 22.27
CA LYS A 329 6.43 -4.09 22.70
C LYS A 329 7.34 -3.88 21.49
N ILE A 330 8.17 -2.85 21.55
CA ILE A 330 9.18 -2.56 20.52
C ILE A 330 10.44 -3.33 20.90
N GLU A 331 10.83 -4.30 20.07
CA GLU A 331 12.07 -5.09 20.23
C GLU A 331 13.30 -4.35 19.67
N ASN A 332 13.11 -3.41 18.74
CA ASN A 332 14.18 -2.60 18.16
C ASN A 332 13.74 -1.13 17.91
N PRO A 333 14.30 -0.12 18.61
CA PRO A 333 13.92 1.29 18.46
C PRO A 333 14.22 1.87 17.06
N ALA A 334 15.13 1.24 16.30
CA ALA A 334 15.57 1.71 14.99
C ALA A 334 14.48 1.66 13.90
N ASP A 335 13.44 0.83 14.08
CA ASP A 335 12.34 0.65 13.11
C ASP A 335 11.35 1.84 13.09
N LEU A 336 11.35 2.66 14.16
CA LEU A 336 10.53 3.86 14.28
C LEU A 336 11.38 5.12 14.12
N ARG A 337 12.18 5.20 13.04
CA ARG A 337 12.91 6.43 12.70
C ARG A 337 12.13 7.31 11.71
N PRO A 338 12.09 8.63 11.94
CA PRO A 338 11.50 9.58 11.00
C PRO A 338 12.35 9.70 9.73
N LYS A 339 11.71 9.97 8.60
CA LYS A 339 12.39 10.15 7.30
C LYS A 339 13.23 11.45 7.33
N SER A 340 14.55 11.37 7.15
CA SER A 340 15.49 12.51 7.18
C SER A 340 15.87 13.02 5.78
N ALA A 341 16.31 14.29 5.69
CA ALA A 341 16.52 15.05 4.45
C ALA A 341 18.00 15.26 4.05
N MET A 342 18.95 14.48 4.58
CA MET A 342 20.37 14.58 4.21
C MET A 342 20.77 13.34 3.43
N ASN A 343 20.50 13.38 2.13
CA ASN A 343 21.14 12.61 1.06
C ASN A 343 20.98 13.47 -0.22
N GLU A 344 21.62 14.64 -0.22
CA GLU A 344 21.79 15.47 -1.42
C GLU A 344 23.17 15.17 -2.01
N GLU A 345 23.22 14.25 -2.98
CA GLU A 345 24.11 14.36 -4.14
C GLU A 345 23.39 13.73 -5.35
N SER A 346 23.27 14.50 -6.43
CA SER A 346 22.80 14.17 -7.80
C SER A 346 21.29 14.18 -8.14
N ASN A 347 20.68 15.37 -8.10
CA ASN A 347 19.63 15.74 -9.06
C ASN A 347 20.27 15.98 -10.44
N GLU A 348 20.28 14.94 -11.28
CA GLU A 348 20.29 14.95 -12.78
C GLU A 348 20.64 13.58 -13.40
N SER A 349 20.83 12.53 -12.58
CA SER A 349 21.20 11.18 -13.05
C SER A 349 20.36 10.05 -12.42
N ILE A 350 19.04 10.23 -12.26
CA ILE A 350 18.14 9.20 -11.67
C ILE A 350 17.28 8.48 -12.74
N PHE A 351 17.70 8.55 -14.00
CA PHE A 351 17.19 7.67 -15.05
C PHE A 351 18.37 7.02 -15.77
N LEU A 352 18.88 5.95 -15.16
CA LEU A 352 19.51 4.75 -15.75
C LEU A 352 20.23 4.04 -14.59
N LEU A 353 20.01 2.72 -14.47
CA LEU A 353 20.53 1.79 -13.44
C LEU A 353 19.67 1.63 -12.16
N SER A 354 18.61 0.83 -12.27
CA SER A 354 18.18 -0.04 -11.17
C SER A 354 18.02 -1.47 -11.70
N SER A 355 19.15 -2.06 -12.07
CA SER A 355 19.38 -3.50 -12.21
C SER A 355 20.41 -3.85 -11.13
N CYS A 356 20.01 -4.65 -10.14
CA CYS A 356 20.79 -5.36 -9.09
C CYS A 356 22.06 -4.65 -8.52
N SER A 357 22.19 -4.41 -7.20
CA SER A 357 22.60 -5.36 -6.13
C SER A 357 22.92 -4.46 -4.90
N THR A 358 22.74 -4.77 -3.61
CA THR A 358 23.27 -5.91 -2.84
C THR A 358 22.49 -6.02 -1.52
N LEU A 359 21.88 -7.18 -1.27
CA LEU A 359 21.56 -7.62 0.08
C LEU A 359 22.87 -8.08 0.73
N ARG A 360 23.26 -7.46 1.85
CA ARG A 360 24.31 -8.01 2.71
C ARG A 360 23.71 -9.09 3.61
N PRO A 361 24.38 -10.26 3.79
CA PRO A 361 24.00 -11.24 4.79
C PRO A 361 24.33 -10.71 6.20
N GLY A 362 23.58 -11.16 7.21
CA GLY A 362 23.87 -10.90 8.63
C GLY A 362 22.61 -10.61 9.45
N THR A 363 22.26 -11.62 10.26
CA THR A 363 21.24 -11.70 11.32
C THR A 363 19.76 -11.58 10.91
N ALA A 364 19.28 -12.67 10.31
CA ALA A 364 17.87 -13.02 10.31
C ALA A 364 17.39 -13.26 11.76
N THR A 365 16.52 -12.39 12.27
CA THR A 365 15.47 -12.85 13.18
C THR A 365 14.46 -13.57 12.29
N GLU A 366 14.32 -14.88 12.51
CA GLU A 366 13.39 -15.75 11.81
C GLU A 366 11.99 -15.12 11.79
N LYS A 367 11.57 -14.61 10.62
CA LYS A 367 10.16 -14.37 10.35
C LYS A 367 9.52 -15.74 10.14
N ASN A 368 8.55 -16.07 10.99
CA ASN A 368 7.76 -17.28 10.89
C ASN A 368 7.32 -17.56 9.44
N PRO A 369 7.52 -18.78 8.91
CA PRO A 369 7.05 -19.19 7.58
C PRO A 369 5.53 -19.02 7.36
N ALA A 370 4.76 -18.78 8.43
CA ALA A 370 3.33 -18.53 8.40
C ALA A 370 2.92 -17.20 7.73
N ASP A 371 3.78 -16.16 7.74
CA ASP A 371 3.40 -14.85 7.17
C ASP A 371 3.53 -14.79 5.63
N ILE A 372 4.35 -15.66 5.04
CA ILE A 372 4.47 -15.81 3.57
C ILE A 372 3.28 -16.65 3.04
N ILE A 373 2.81 -17.62 3.83
CA ILE A 373 1.59 -18.39 3.53
C ILE A 373 0.33 -17.52 3.72
N ASN A 374 0.34 -16.54 4.64
CA ASN A 374 -0.77 -15.58 4.80
C ASN A 374 -0.89 -14.53 3.67
N MET A 375 0.13 -14.34 2.83
CA MET A 375 -0.02 -13.60 1.57
C MET A 375 -0.66 -14.44 0.45
N GLN A 376 -0.58 -15.77 0.54
CA GLN A 376 -1.35 -16.68 -0.32
C GLN A 376 -2.80 -16.83 0.16
N HIS A 377 -3.08 -16.67 1.47
CA HIS A 377 -4.46 -16.76 2.00
C HIS A 377 -5.29 -15.47 1.89
N ASN A 378 -4.68 -14.30 1.67
CA ASN A 378 -5.44 -13.07 1.39
C ASN A 378 -5.78 -12.88 -0.10
N ILE A 379 -5.44 -13.88 -0.93
CA ILE A 379 -5.94 -14.03 -2.30
C ILE A 379 -6.32 -15.51 -2.48
N GLU A 380 -7.20 -16.02 -1.62
CA GLU A 380 -8.06 -17.14 -2.03
C GLU A 380 -9.01 -16.63 -3.11
N MET A 381 -8.54 -16.66 -4.36
CA MET A 381 -9.42 -16.99 -5.46
C MET A 381 -10.05 -18.33 -5.10
N THR A 382 -11.38 -18.30 -4.99
CA THR A 382 -12.26 -19.46 -4.97
C THR A 382 -11.65 -20.60 -5.79
N LYS A 383 -11.20 -21.65 -5.11
CA LYS A 383 -10.89 -22.92 -5.75
C LYS A 383 -12.18 -23.40 -6.41
N GLY A 384 -12.25 -23.31 -7.74
CA GLY A 384 -13.33 -23.86 -8.55
C GLY A 384 -14.11 -22.88 -9.42
N GLU A 385 -13.47 -21.88 -10.02
CA GLU A 385 -14.02 -21.29 -11.25
C GLU A 385 -13.00 -21.46 -12.39
N GLU A 386 -13.41 -22.22 -13.39
CA GLU A 386 -12.74 -22.41 -14.66
C GLU A 386 -12.42 -21.05 -15.33
N LEU A 387 -11.38 -21.04 -16.16
CA LEU A 387 -11.02 -19.96 -17.09
C LEU A 387 -12.27 -19.19 -17.59
N CYS A 388 -12.47 -17.93 -17.15
CA CYS A 388 -13.57 -17.10 -17.64
C CYS A 388 -13.45 -16.97 -19.18
N PRO A 389 -14.49 -17.33 -19.97
CA PRO A 389 -14.47 -17.20 -21.42
C PRO A 389 -14.26 -15.74 -21.87
N PRO A 390 -13.66 -15.48 -23.04
CA PRO A 390 -13.48 -14.12 -23.57
C PRO A 390 -14.78 -13.30 -23.68
N GLN A 391 -15.91 -13.97 -23.83
CA GLN A 391 -17.25 -13.36 -23.92
C GLN A 391 -17.68 -12.70 -22.60
N ASP A 392 -17.27 -13.24 -21.44
CA ASP A 392 -17.56 -12.66 -20.11
C ASP A 392 -16.66 -11.46 -19.77
N LEU A 393 -15.49 -11.35 -20.39
CA LEU A 393 -14.61 -10.21 -20.18
C LEU A 393 -15.17 -8.96 -20.88
N GLN A 394 -15.74 -9.11 -22.07
CA GLN A 394 -16.30 -7.99 -22.83
C GLN A 394 -17.60 -7.45 -22.21
N SER A 395 -18.41 -8.29 -21.56
CA SER A 395 -19.57 -7.84 -20.77
C SER A 395 -19.14 -7.04 -19.55
N LYS A 396 -18.21 -7.56 -18.73
CA LYS A 396 -17.63 -6.86 -17.56
C LYS A 396 -17.01 -5.50 -17.93
N ILE A 397 -16.33 -5.41 -19.08
CA ILE A 397 -15.78 -4.14 -19.58
C ILE A 397 -16.91 -3.12 -19.87
N LYS A 398 -18.00 -3.55 -20.50
CA LYS A 398 -19.14 -2.66 -20.82
C LYS A 398 -19.77 -2.09 -19.55
N ASP A 399 -19.87 -2.88 -18.49
CA ASP A 399 -20.40 -2.44 -17.19
C ASP A 399 -19.51 -1.38 -16.52
N LEU A 400 -18.21 -1.39 -16.81
CA LEU A 400 -17.22 -0.45 -16.26
C LEU A 400 -16.99 0.81 -17.14
N LEU A 401 -17.58 0.90 -18.34
CA LEU A 401 -17.37 2.06 -19.24
C LEU A 401 -17.93 3.36 -18.67
N PHE A 402 -19.11 3.28 -18.03
CA PHE A 402 -19.84 4.41 -17.46
C PHE A 402 -20.12 4.13 -15.98
N ILE A 403 -19.63 4.99 -15.10
CA ILE A 403 -19.95 4.95 -13.67
C ILE A 403 -20.99 6.02 -13.32
N ASP A 404 -21.70 5.86 -12.21
CA ASP A 404 -22.71 6.83 -11.76
C ASP A 404 -22.16 8.26 -11.64
N ALA A 405 -20.87 8.40 -11.29
CA ALA A 405 -20.19 9.69 -11.22
C ALA A 405 -20.01 10.40 -12.58
N ASP A 406 -20.09 9.67 -13.70
CA ASP A 406 -20.08 10.24 -15.05
C ASP A 406 -21.46 10.77 -15.47
N LEU A 407 -22.50 10.27 -14.82
CA LEU A 407 -23.90 10.52 -15.14
C LEU A 407 -24.55 11.51 -14.16
N ILE A 408 -23.77 12.16 -13.29
CA ILE A 408 -24.28 13.19 -12.38
C ILE A 408 -24.91 14.33 -13.19
N VAL A 409 -26.16 14.62 -12.87
CA VAL A 409 -26.92 15.73 -13.46
C VAL A 409 -26.84 16.93 -12.53
N THR A 410 -26.59 18.11 -13.11
CA THR A 410 -26.75 19.38 -12.40
C THR A 410 -27.73 20.23 -13.18
N PRO A 411 -28.60 21.02 -12.52
CA PRO A 411 -29.61 21.81 -13.21
C PRO A 411 -28.98 22.79 -14.21
N VAL A 412 -29.74 23.16 -15.22
CA VAL A 412 -29.49 24.29 -16.12
C VAL A 412 -29.96 25.57 -15.45
N ILE A 413 -31.12 25.52 -14.78
CA ILE A 413 -31.68 26.66 -14.05
C ILE A 413 -30.84 26.99 -12.82
N ASP A 414 -30.60 28.29 -12.58
CA ASP A 414 -29.84 28.81 -11.43
C ASP A 414 -28.43 28.19 -11.23
N ASN A 415 -27.83 27.63 -12.30
CA ASN A 415 -26.52 27.01 -12.23
C ASN A 415 -25.40 28.06 -12.18
N PRO A 416 -24.68 28.20 -11.06
CA PRO A 416 -23.68 29.25 -10.87
C PRO A 416 -22.46 29.10 -11.79
N LYS A 417 -22.23 27.92 -12.37
CA LYS A 417 -21.15 27.69 -13.36
C LYS A 417 -21.48 28.24 -14.73
N ILE A 418 -22.77 28.50 -15.00
CA ILE A 418 -23.29 29.09 -16.24
C ILE A 418 -23.52 30.58 -16.01
N MET A 419 -24.36 30.93 -15.02
CA MET A 419 -24.69 32.29 -14.64
C MET A 419 -24.98 32.38 -13.14
N LYS A 420 -24.51 33.43 -12.48
CA LYS A 420 -24.77 33.64 -11.05
C LYS A 420 -26.27 33.92 -10.83
N PRO A 421 -26.99 33.12 -10.02
CA PRO A 421 -28.42 33.31 -9.80
C PRO A 421 -28.69 34.61 -9.01
N LEU A 422 -29.78 35.30 -9.33
CA LEU A 422 -30.20 36.47 -8.56
C LEU A 422 -30.82 36.05 -7.23
N PRO A 423 -30.48 36.74 -6.11
CA PRO A 423 -31.04 36.44 -4.79
C PRO A 423 -32.56 36.61 -4.79
N LEU A 424 -33.26 35.63 -4.21
CA LEU A 424 -34.71 35.67 -4.05
C LEU A 424 -35.06 36.49 -2.81
N ARG A 425 -35.86 37.55 -3.01
CA ARG A 425 -36.50 38.30 -1.92
C ARG A 425 -37.98 38.43 -2.25
N PHE A 426 -38.81 38.09 -1.28
CA PHE A 426 -40.25 38.31 -1.34
C PHE A 426 -40.68 38.96 -0.02
N ASP A 427 -41.71 39.78 -0.08
CA ASP A 427 -42.25 40.49 1.07
C ASP A 427 -43.47 39.74 1.62
N VAL A 428 -43.32 39.24 2.85
CA VAL A 428 -44.35 38.46 3.56
C VAL A 428 -45.62 39.28 3.78
N LYS A 429 -45.50 40.61 3.93
CA LYS A 429 -46.66 41.48 4.24
C LYS A 429 -47.58 41.70 3.05
N THR A 430 -47.05 41.62 1.83
CA THR A 430 -47.77 41.91 0.59
C THR A 430 -48.09 40.68 -0.24
N LEU A 431 -47.83 39.47 0.29
CA LEU A 431 -47.99 38.21 -0.42
C LEU A 431 -49.47 37.80 -0.59
N GLY A 432 -50.34 38.17 0.34
CA GLY A 432 -51.77 37.86 0.28
C GLY A 432 -52.14 36.41 0.59
N LEU A 433 -51.19 35.60 1.05
CA LEU A 433 -51.35 34.20 1.48
C LEU A 433 -50.38 33.91 2.65
N PRO A 434 -50.63 32.88 3.49
CA PRO A 434 -49.71 32.51 4.56
C PRO A 434 -48.37 32.07 3.97
N ALA A 435 -47.29 32.78 4.33
CA ALA A 435 -45.93 32.49 3.86
C ALA A 435 -45.37 31.22 4.53
N LEU A 436 -45.88 30.06 4.10
CA LEU A 436 -45.44 28.75 4.57
C LEU A 436 -44.08 28.41 3.97
N SER A 437 -43.18 27.84 4.78
CA SER A 437 -41.93 27.25 4.28
C SER A 437 -42.24 25.96 3.51
N ALA A 438 -41.31 25.53 2.65
CA ALA A 438 -41.50 24.30 1.88
C ALA A 438 -41.74 23.06 2.76
N GLU A 439 -41.07 22.96 3.91
CA GLU A 439 -41.28 21.88 4.89
C GLU A 439 -42.72 21.86 5.45
N LYS A 440 -43.28 23.04 5.73
CA LYS A 440 -44.66 23.16 6.22
C LYS A 440 -45.67 22.82 5.14
N LEU A 441 -45.38 23.16 3.88
CA LEU A 441 -46.21 22.83 2.73
C LEU A 441 -46.32 21.32 2.50
N VAL A 442 -45.23 20.58 2.68
CA VAL A 442 -45.21 19.12 2.56
C VAL A 442 -46.10 18.44 3.62
N LEU A 443 -46.17 19.02 4.82
CA LEU A 443 -46.96 18.50 5.94
C LEU A 443 -48.46 18.85 5.86
N LEU A 444 -48.89 19.64 4.88
CA LEU A 444 -50.31 19.96 4.71
C LEU A 444 -51.11 18.72 4.30
N LYS A 445 -52.29 18.58 4.89
CA LYS A 445 -53.31 17.61 4.47
C LYS A 445 -53.87 18.04 3.10
N GLU A 446 -54.42 17.10 2.33
CA GLU A 446 -54.95 17.35 0.99
C GLU A 446 -55.94 18.53 0.94
N GLN A 447 -56.85 18.63 1.91
CA GLN A 447 -57.83 19.73 1.96
C GLN A 447 -57.18 21.11 2.17
N ASP A 448 -56.14 21.20 3.00
CA ASP A 448 -55.40 22.45 3.24
C ASP A 448 -54.50 22.81 2.06
N TRP A 449 -53.97 21.79 1.38
CA TRP A 449 -53.22 21.94 0.14
C TRP A 449 -54.10 22.46 -1.00
N ASP A 450 -55.31 21.92 -1.18
CA ASP A 450 -56.26 22.38 -2.19
C ASP A 450 -56.72 23.82 -1.93
N ASN A 451 -56.93 24.18 -0.66
CA ASN A 451 -57.22 25.56 -0.27
C ASN A 451 -56.05 26.50 -0.63
N PHE A 452 -54.82 26.07 -0.35
CA PHE A 452 -53.61 26.81 -0.70
C PHE A 452 -53.44 26.95 -2.23
N LEU A 453 -53.67 25.89 -3.00
CA LEU A 453 -53.66 25.93 -4.47
C LEU A 453 -54.71 26.87 -5.02
N THR A 454 -55.93 26.84 -4.49
CA THR A 454 -57.03 27.72 -4.92
C THR A 454 -56.68 29.19 -4.67
N GLN A 455 -56.02 29.50 -3.54
CA GLN A 455 -55.50 30.85 -3.26
C GLN A 455 -54.43 31.28 -4.27
N ILE A 456 -53.45 30.42 -4.58
CA ILE A 456 -52.42 30.71 -5.60
C ILE A 456 -53.08 30.99 -6.95
N CYS A 457 -54.01 30.14 -7.38
CA CYS A 457 -54.69 30.27 -8.67
C CYS A 457 -55.49 31.58 -8.73
N SER A 458 -56.25 31.92 -7.68
CA SER A 458 -57.02 33.17 -7.60
C SER A 458 -56.15 34.43 -7.67
N LEU A 459 -54.97 34.42 -7.03
CA LEU A 459 -54.04 35.55 -7.05
C LEU A 459 -53.36 35.72 -8.40
N MET A 460 -53.05 34.62 -9.09
CA MET A 460 -52.50 34.63 -10.45
C MET A 460 -53.52 35.18 -11.47
N ASP A 461 -54.77 34.71 -11.40
CA ASP A 461 -55.81 34.99 -12.40
C ASP A 461 -56.53 36.35 -12.19
N SER A 462 -56.33 37.00 -11.04
CA SER A 462 -56.86 38.35 -10.80
C SER A 462 -56.28 39.36 -11.80
N ALA A 463 -57.02 39.63 -12.87
CA ALA A 463 -56.57 40.45 -13.98
C ALA A 463 -56.61 41.96 -13.69
N GLU A 464 -57.45 42.41 -12.75
CA GLU A 464 -57.75 43.85 -12.58
C GLU A 464 -57.44 44.46 -11.20
N LYS A 465 -57.18 43.66 -10.15
CA LYS A 465 -56.95 44.17 -8.77
C LYS A 465 -55.55 43.96 -8.19
N ALA A 466 -54.80 42.96 -8.64
CA ALA A 466 -53.44 42.71 -8.19
C ALA A 466 -52.44 43.29 -9.20
N GLY A 467 -51.89 44.47 -8.91
CA GLY A 467 -50.86 45.09 -9.75
C GLY A 467 -49.64 44.18 -9.95
N PRO A 468 -48.79 44.43 -10.97
CA PRO A 468 -47.66 43.56 -11.34
C PRO A 468 -46.70 43.25 -10.17
N ARG A 469 -46.64 44.13 -9.16
CA ARG A 469 -45.87 43.94 -7.92
C ARG A 469 -46.35 42.74 -7.08
N VAL A 470 -47.67 42.52 -6.97
CA VAL A 470 -48.23 41.40 -6.19
C VAL A 470 -47.94 40.08 -6.90
N LYS A 471 -48.11 40.03 -8.23
CA LYS A 471 -47.76 38.86 -9.04
C LYS A 471 -46.26 38.54 -8.99
N LEU A 472 -45.40 39.55 -9.05
CA LEU A 472 -43.95 39.37 -8.86
C LEU A 472 -43.59 38.84 -7.48
N ASN A 473 -44.27 39.32 -6.43
CA ASN A 473 -44.06 38.87 -5.06
C ASN A 473 -44.49 37.40 -4.88
N LEU A 474 -45.66 37.03 -5.42
CA LEU A 474 -46.16 35.66 -5.46
C LEU A 474 -45.19 34.72 -6.20
N LEU A 475 -44.75 35.08 -7.40
CA LEU A 475 -43.79 34.27 -8.17
C LEU A 475 -42.44 34.16 -7.46
N SER A 476 -42.02 35.19 -6.72
CA SER A 476 -40.78 35.15 -5.92
C SER A 476 -40.91 34.24 -4.69
N TYR A 477 -42.09 34.15 -4.09
CA TYR A 477 -42.41 33.14 -3.08
C TYR A 477 -42.46 31.72 -3.68
N LEU A 478 -43.12 31.53 -4.83
CA LEU A 478 -43.14 30.23 -5.50
C LEU A 478 -41.73 29.73 -5.85
N CYS A 479 -40.83 30.62 -6.29
CA CYS A 479 -39.42 30.28 -6.50
C CYS A 479 -38.73 29.80 -5.22
N SER A 480 -39.11 30.30 -4.04
CA SER A 480 -38.46 29.91 -2.77
C SER A 480 -38.91 28.54 -2.27
N VAL A 481 -40.15 28.14 -2.58
CA VAL A 481 -40.69 26.84 -2.19
C VAL A 481 -40.46 25.74 -3.23
N ALA A 482 -40.26 26.11 -4.50
CA ALA A 482 -40.01 25.18 -5.62
C ALA A 482 -38.64 24.47 -5.56
N SER A 483 -37.77 24.80 -4.59
CA SER A 483 -36.53 24.04 -4.36
C SER A 483 -36.76 22.70 -3.64
N ASN A 484 -37.95 22.48 -3.07
CA ASN A 484 -38.30 21.23 -2.40
C ASN A 484 -38.96 20.25 -3.39
N LYS A 485 -38.48 18.99 -3.40
CA LYS A 485 -38.90 17.97 -4.36
C LYS A 485 -40.40 17.64 -4.29
N GLU A 486 -40.93 17.46 -3.08
CA GLU A 486 -42.32 17.06 -2.86
C GLU A 486 -43.28 18.23 -3.18
N THR A 487 -42.94 19.44 -2.72
CA THR A 487 -43.71 20.65 -3.05
C THR A 487 -43.75 20.90 -4.56
N SER A 488 -42.61 20.76 -5.25
CA SER A 488 -42.54 20.92 -6.71
C SER A 488 -43.34 19.86 -7.45
N THR A 489 -43.29 18.61 -6.99
CA THR A 489 -44.09 17.50 -7.55
C THR A 489 -45.58 17.75 -7.40
N ARG A 490 -46.05 18.21 -6.24
CA ARG A 490 -47.46 18.55 -6.05
C ARG A 490 -47.89 19.77 -6.86
N LEU A 491 -47.04 20.80 -6.96
CA LEU A 491 -47.35 22.03 -7.71
C LEU A 491 -47.40 21.78 -9.22
N ILE A 492 -46.43 21.06 -9.80
CA ILE A 492 -46.39 20.78 -11.25
C ILE A 492 -47.57 19.91 -11.70
N ASN A 493 -48.02 19.00 -10.84
CA ASN A 493 -49.16 18.11 -11.11
C ASN A 493 -50.54 18.74 -10.76
N SER A 494 -50.57 20.02 -10.37
CA SER A 494 -51.80 20.73 -9.99
C SER A 494 -52.31 21.67 -11.08
N GLN A 495 -53.51 22.23 -10.87
CA GLN A 495 -54.11 23.28 -11.72
C GLN A 495 -53.29 24.58 -11.77
N ALA A 496 -52.32 24.77 -10.87
CA ALA A 496 -51.42 25.93 -10.92
C ALA A 496 -50.51 25.91 -12.16
N PHE A 497 -50.09 24.73 -12.64
CA PHE A 497 -49.15 24.62 -13.76
C PHE A 497 -49.75 25.06 -15.12
N PRO A 498 -50.96 24.59 -15.52
CA PRO A 498 -51.66 25.14 -16.70
C PRO A 498 -51.84 26.66 -16.67
N LEU A 499 -52.18 27.23 -15.49
CA LEU A 499 -52.34 28.68 -15.33
C LEU A 499 -51.02 29.45 -15.51
N LEU A 500 -49.90 28.90 -15.01
CA LEU A 500 -48.58 29.47 -15.26
C LEU A 500 -48.25 29.49 -16.76
N ILE A 501 -48.56 28.42 -17.50
CA ILE A 501 -48.36 28.35 -18.96
C ILE A 501 -49.21 29.42 -19.66
N GLN A 502 -50.48 29.57 -19.30
CA GLN A 502 -51.39 30.55 -19.89
C GLN A 502 -50.88 32.00 -19.71
N HIS A 503 -50.43 32.35 -18.51
CA HIS A 503 -49.91 33.70 -18.23
C HIS A 503 -48.59 34.02 -18.93
N MET A 504 -47.82 33.00 -19.35
CA MET A 504 -46.61 33.20 -20.15
C MET A 504 -46.91 33.84 -21.51
N ARG A 505 -48.04 33.48 -22.13
CA ARG A 505 -48.47 34.01 -23.45
C ARG A 505 -49.01 35.44 -23.36
N GLY A 506 -49.68 35.79 -22.24
CA GLY A 506 -50.46 37.04 -22.11
C GLY A 506 -49.85 38.17 -21.27
N ALA A 507 -48.81 37.93 -20.45
CA ALA A 507 -48.30 38.97 -19.54
C ALA A 507 -47.56 40.11 -20.29
N PRO A 508 -47.88 41.40 -20.13
CA PRO A 508 -47.14 42.49 -20.80
C PRO A 508 -45.81 42.84 -20.10
N ASN A 509 -45.64 42.46 -18.83
CA ASN A 509 -44.48 42.81 -18.02
C ASN A 509 -43.37 41.74 -18.13
N TRP A 510 -42.17 42.17 -18.54
CA TRP A 510 -41.03 41.29 -18.74
C TRP A 510 -40.49 40.64 -17.46
N ASP A 511 -40.50 41.34 -16.33
CA ASP A 511 -40.04 40.81 -15.04
C ASP A 511 -40.95 39.68 -14.55
N VAL A 512 -42.26 39.81 -14.79
CA VAL A 512 -43.26 38.78 -14.49
C VAL A 512 -42.99 37.55 -15.35
N ARG A 513 -42.74 37.73 -16.66
CA ARG A 513 -42.38 36.63 -17.56
C ARG A 513 -41.09 35.93 -17.11
N ALA A 514 -40.04 36.68 -16.78
CA ALA A 514 -38.77 36.13 -16.33
C ALA A 514 -38.91 35.31 -15.04
N LYS A 515 -39.69 35.81 -14.05
CA LYS A 515 -39.97 35.07 -12.82
C LYS A 515 -40.83 33.84 -13.05
N LEU A 516 -41.81 33.92 -13.93
CA LEU A 516 -42.66 32.78 -14.31
C LEU A 516 -41.85 31.66 -14.95
N LEU A 517 -40.96 31.99 -15.89
CA LEU A 517 -40.03 31.04 -16.50
C LEU A 517 -39.14 30.36 -15.46
N ARG A 518 -38.65 31.13 -14.48
CA ARG A 518 -37.84 30.59 -13.37
C ARG A 518 -38.66 29.63 -12.50
N VAL A 519 -39.92 29.94 -12.18
CA VAL A 519 -40.82 29.02 -11.44
C VAL A 519 -41.01 27.72 -12.23
N LEU A 520 -41.36 27.80 -13.53
CA LEU A 520 -41.54 26.61 -14.37
C LEU A 520 -40.28 25.73 -14.41
N GLY A 521 -39.10 26.36 -14.58
CA GLY A 521 -37.82 25.65 -14.55
C GLY A 521 -37.51 24.99 -13.21
N LEU A 522 -37.73 25.69 -12.09
CA LEU A 522 -37.51 25.14 -10.74
C LEU A 522 -38.47 24.00 -10.41
N LEU A 523 -39.74 24.11 -10.80
CA LEU A 523 -40.72 23.04 -10.64
C LEU A 523 -40.28 21.79 -11.41
N ALA A 524 -39.88 21.94 -12.67
CA ALA A 524 -39.41 20.83 -13.50
C ALA A 524 -38.09 20.23 -12.98
N ALA A 525 -37.15 21.05 -12.50
CA ALA A 525 -35.84 20.60 -12.01
C ALA A 525 -35.93 19.76 -10.73
N HIS A 526 -36.93 20.01 -9.88
CA HIS A 526 -37.07 19.37 -8.57
C HIS A 526 -38.22 18.35 -8.49
N ALA A 527 -39.16 18.33 -9.44
CA ALA A 527 -40.24 17.36 -9.47
C ALA A 527 -39.72 15.93 -9.62
N THR A 528 -40.24 15.01 -8.82
CA THR A 528 -39.89 13.58 -8.86
C THR A 528 -40.81 12.77 -9.75
N GLU A 529 -42.05 13.23 -9.94
CA GLU A 529 -43.09 12.55 -10.73
C GLU A 529 -43.86 13.55 -11.59
N LEU A 530 -44.19 13.13 -12.82
CA LEU A 530 -45.08 13.84 -13.73
C LEU A 530 -46.26 12.95 -14.10
N ASN A 531 -47.47 13.47 -13.90
CA ASN A 531 -48.72 12.83 -14.29
C ASN A 531 -48.99 13.04 -15.78
N GLU A 532 -49.63 12.08 -16.43
CA GLU A 532 -49.93 12.13 -17.88
C GLU A 532 -50.91 13.26 -18.24
N SER A 533 -51.71 13.72 -17.27
CA SER A 533 -52.65 14.83 -17.42
C SER A 533 -52.00 16.22 -17.45
N VAL A 534 -50.71 16.34 -17.11
CA VAL A 534 -50.02 17.63 -17.04
C VAL A 534 -49.62 18.08 -18.46
N PRO A 535 -49.97 19.32 -18.89
CA PRO A 535 -49.68 19.82 -20.23
C PRO A 535 -48.21 20.25 -20.41
N VAL A 536 -47.26 19.37 -20.08
CA VAL A 536 -45.81 19.63 -20.19
C VAL A 536 -45.39 19.82 -21.65
N ILE A 537 -45.97 19.05 -22.57
CA ILE A 537 -45.69 19.18 -24.01
C ILE A 537 -46.18 20.51 -24.57
N GLU A 538 -47.31 21.04 -24.08
CA GLU A 538 -47.78 22.38 -24.43
C GLU A 538 -46.80 23.46 -23.94
N ALA A 539 -46.30 23.33 -22.71
CA ALA A 539 -45.28 24.22 -22.17
C ALA A 539 -44.00 24.21 -23.02
N ILE A 540 -43.49 23.02 -23.36
CA ILE A 540 -42.30 22.85 -24.22
C ILE A 540 -42.53 23.45 -25.61
N SER A 541 -43.71 23.22 -26.20
CA SER A 541 -44.08 23.78 -27.50
C SER A 541 -44.05 25.30 -27.45
N LEU A 542 -44.76 25.91 -26.49
CA LEU A 542 -44.84 27.36 -26.35
C LEU A 542 -43.46 28.01 -26.09
N LEU A 543 -42.63 27.42 -25.22
CA LEU A 543 -41.26 27.89 -24.99
C LEU A 543 -40.41 27.81 -26.26
N THR A 544 -40.56 26.73 -27.04
CA THR A 544 -39.87 26.56 -28.32
C THR A 544 -40.26 27.64 -29.31
N GLU A 545 -41.55 27.98 -29.43
CA GLU A 545 -42.03 29.06 -30.29
C GLU A 545 -41.45 30.41 -29.85
N MET A 546 -41.48 30.70 -28.54
CA MET A 546 -40.93 31.94 -28.01
C MET A 546 -39.42 32.09 -28.28
N VAL A 547 -38.64 31.01 -28.17
CA VAL A 547 -37.20 31.02 -28.52
C VAL A 547 -37.02 31.25 -30.01
N ARG A 548 -37.81 30.57 -30.85
CA ARG A 548 -37.75 30.69 -32.31
C ARG A 548 -38.08 32.10 -32.79
N ASP A 549 -39.17 32.68 -32.28
CA ASP A 549 -39.65 34.00 -32.69
C ASP A 549 -38.71 35.11 -32.20
N ASN A 550 -37.98 34.87 -31.11
CA ASN A 550 -37.04 35.81 -30.52
C ASN A 550 -35.57 35.36 -30.67
N PHE A 551 -35.25 34.58 -31.70
CA PHE A 551 -33.96 33.90 -31.81
C PHE A 551 -32.75 34.86 -31.80
N ARG A 552 -32.90 36.09 -32.29
CA ARG A 552 -31.81 37.10 -32.28
C ARG A 552 -31.57 37.74 -30.91
N ASN A 553 -32.43 37.52 -29.92
CA ASN A 553 -32.33 38.16 -28.62
C ASN A 553 -31.67 37.24 -27.58
N SER A 554 -30.37 37.46 -27.31
CA SER A 554 -29.58 36.63 -26.39
C SER A 554 -30.14 36.61 -24.97
N LYS A 555 -30.58 37.76 -24.45
CA LYS A 555 -31.13 37.86 -23.08
C LYS A 555 -32.41 37.05 -22.91
N LEU A 556 -33.24 36.99 -23.95
CA LEU A 556 -34.45 36.17 -23.96
C LEU A 556 -34.11 34.68 -23.98
N LYS A 557 -33.14 34.27 -24.80
CA LYS A 557 -32.65 32.90 -24.84
C LYS A 557 -32.09 32.46 -23.48
N GLN A 558 -31.32 33.32 -22.80
CA GLN A 558 -30.78 33.03 -21.46
C GLN A 558 -31.87 32.75 -20.41
N LEU A 559 -33.08 33.31 -20.57
CA LEU A 559 -34.21 33.10 -19.67
C LEU A 559 -35.08 31.90 -20.06
N LEU A 560 -35.26 31.67 -21.36
CA LEU A 560 -36.14 30.63 -21.90
C LEU A 560 -35.48 29.24 -21.91
N LEU A 561 -34.19 29.16 -22.29
CA LEU A 561 -33.49 27.89 -22.46
C LEU A 561 -33.42 27.05 -21.19
N PRO A 562 -33.15 27.60 -19.98
CA PRO A 562 -33.15 26.80 -18.76
C PRO A 562 -34.50 26.12 -18.49
N ALA A 563 -35.62 26.86 -18.58
CA ALA A 563 -36.94 26.29 -18.36
C ALA A 563 -37.31 25.22 -19.41
N LEU A 564 -37.00 25.48 -20.68
CA LEU A 564 -37.18 24.51 -21.77
C LEU A 564 -36.37 23.23 -21.51
N GLY A 565 -35.12 23.39 -21.08
CA GLY A 565 -34.20 22.32 -20.76
C GLY A 565 -34.65 21.42 -19.63
N GLU A 566 -35.05 22.01 -18.50
CA GLU A 566 -35.52 21.26 -17.33
C GLU A 566 -36.81 20.48 -17.65
N LEU A 567 -37.72 21.04 -18.45
CA LEU A 567 -38.95 20.34 -18.86
C LEU A 567 -38.66 19.15 -19.79
N ILE A 568 -37.79 19.31 -20.78
CA ILE A 568 -37.36 18.20 -21.67
C ILE A 568 -36.68 17.10 -20.84
N TYR A 569 -35.81 17.48 -19.90
CA TYR A 569 -35.15 16.53 -19.01
C TYR A 569 -36.14 15.81 -18.09
N ALA A 570 -37.10 16.53 -17.49
CA ALA A 570 -38.12 15.93 -16.62
C ALA A 570 -39.00 14.92 -17.37
N VAL A 571 -39.38 15.22 -18.63
CA VAL A 571 -40.07 14.25 -19.52
C VAL A 571 -39.21 13.02 -19.76
N ALA A 572 -37.92 13.21 -20.09
CA ALA A 572 -37.00 12.09 -20.33
C ALA A 572 -36.81 11.21 -19.08
N VAL A 573 -36.67 11.80 -17.89
CA VAL A 573 -36.57 11.03 -16.63
C VAL A 573 -37.83 10.23 -16.35
N GLN A 574 -39.00 10.81 -16.62
CA GLN A 574 -40.27 10.15 -16.32
C GLN A 574 -40.60 9.04 -17.33
N GLU A 575 -40.24 9.19 -18.61
CA GLU A 575 -40.33 8.12 -19.61
C GLU A 575 -39.42 6.93 -19.25
N GLU A 576 -38.22 7.17 -18.70
CA GLU A 576 -37.32 6.12 -18.25
C GLU A 576 -37.91 5.28 -17.09
N LYS A 577 -38.72 5.90 -16.22
CA LYS A 577 -39.39 5.21 -15.10
C LYS A 577 -40.62 4.40 -15.52
N LYS A 578 -41.32 4.79 -16.59
CA LYS A 578 -42.58 4.19 -17.04
C LYS A 578 -42.37 3.44 -18.36
N GLU A 579 -42.04 2.15 -18.29
CA GLU A 579 -41.74 1.29 -19.45
C GLU A 579 -42.81 1.28 -20.57
N HIS A 580 -44.05 1.73 -20.31
CA HIS A 580 -45.20 1.66 -21.21
C HIS A 580 -45.80 3.01 -21.67
N SER A 581 -45.23 4.17 -21.30
CA SER A 581 -45.81 5.50 -21.61
C SER A 581 -45.14 6.24 -22.79
N ARG A 582 -44.72 5.51 -23.85
CA ARG A 582 -44.03 6.12 -25.01
C ARG A 582 -44.92 7.09 -25.81
N GLU A 583 -46.23 6.98 -25.72
CA GLU A 583 -47.17 7.75 -26.55
C GLU A 583 -47.65 9.07 -25.92
N SER A 584 -47.51 9.24 -24.60
CA SER A 584 -48.10 10.40 -23.89
C SER A 584 -47.25 11.69 -23.94
N TRP A 585 -45.93 11.58 -24.13
CA TRP A 585 -45.02 12.74 -24.07
C TRP A 585 -44.07 12.84 -25.27
N ASN A 586 -44.64 12.99 -26.47
CA ASN A 586 -43.84 13.20 -27.67
C ASN A 586 -43.38 14.67 -27.77
N ILE A 587 -42.06 14.91 -27.64
CA ILE A 587 -41.47 16.25 -27.70
C ILE A 587 -41.40 16.72 -29.17
N PRO A 588 -41.86 17.95 -29.51
CA PRO A 588 -41.82 18.43 -30.89
C PRO A 588 -40.40 18.50 -31.47
N LEU A 589 -40.22 18.03 -32.70
CA LEU A 589 -38.92 18.11 -33.42
C LEU A 589 -38.36 19.55 -33.52
N ALA A 590 -39.26 20.54 -33.54
CA ALA A 590 -38.91 21.95 -33.52
C ALA A 590 -38.09 22.34 -32.28
N ALA A 591 -38.33 21.71 -31.11
CA ALA A 591 -37.60 21.99 -29.87
C ALA A 591 -36.13 21.60 -30.02
N TYR A 592 -35.86 20.39 -30.50
CA TYR A 592 -34.51 19.92 -30.79
C TYR A 592 -33.82 20.77 -31.86
N THR A 593 -34.53 21.13 -32.94
CA THR A 593 -33.99 21.96 -34.02
C THR A 593 -33.54 23.33 -33.52
N VAL A 594 -34.32 23.96 -32.64
CA VAL A 594 -33.98 25.26 -32.02
C VAL A 594 -32.76 25.13 -31.11
N LEU A 595 -32.71 24.09 -30.27
CA LEU A 595 -31.55 23.82 -29.41
C LEU A 595 -30.29 23.57 -30.23
N MET A 596 -30.37 22.76 -31.29
CA MET A 596 -29.25 22.52 -32.21
C MET A 596 -28.77 23.80 -32.91
N ARG A 597 -29.69 24.73 -33.22
CA ARG A 597 -29.33 26.03 -33.78
C ARG A 597 -28.59 26.91 -32.76
N CYS A 598 -28.95 26.84 -31.48
CA CYS A 598 -28.27 27.55 -30.39
C CYS A 598 -26.84 27.04 -30.11
N LEU A 599 -26.45 25.86 -30.62
CA LEU A 599 -25.07 25.35 -30.51
C LEU A 599 -24.11 25.88 -31.58
N ARG A 600 -24.60 26.59 -32.60
CA ARG A 600 -23.76 27.07 -33.72
C ARG A 600 -22.87 28.25 -33.29
N GLU A 601 -21.80 28.47 -34.03
CA GLU A 601 -20.70 29.38 -33.65
C GLU A 601 -21.07 30.87 -33.53
N GLU A 602 -22.24 31.28 -34.03
CA GLU A 602 -22.72 32.70 -34.02
C GLU A 602 -23.38 33.14 -32.69
N GLU A 603 -23.34 32.31 -31.65
CA GLU A 603 -24.06 32.53 -30.38
C GLU A 603 -23.12 32.92 -29.22
N GLU A 604 -23.71 33.48 -28.15
CA GLU A 604 -22.95 33.84 -26.94
C GLU A 604 -22.49 32.60 -26.15
N PRO A 605 -21.30 32.62 -25.50
CA PRO A 605 -20.78 31.48 -24.73
C PRO A 605 -21.73 30.96 -23.63
N VAL A 606 -22.54 31.85 -23.05
CA VAL A 606 -23.54 31.48 -22.03
C VAL A 606 -24.66 30.62 -22.64
N ILE A 607 -25.11 30.94 -23.85
CA ILE A 607 -26.13 30.18 -24.58
C ILE A 607 -25.56 28.83 -25.00
N HIS A 608 -24.31 28.78 -25.48
CA HIS A 608 -23.61 27.53 -25.75
C HIS A 608 -23.55 26.66 -24.51
N HIS A 609 -23.28 27.24 -23.34
CA HIS A 609 -23.17 26.50 -22.09
C HIS A 609 -24.52 25.97 -21.62
N MET A 610 -25.58 26.79 -21.64
CA MET A 610 -26.94 26.34 -21.34
C MET A 610 -27.34 25.19 -22.27
N THR A 611 -27.17 25.36 -23.58
CA THR A 611 -27.58 24.37 -24.57
C THR A 611 -26.79 23.07 -24.46
N SER A 612 -25.46 23.16 -24.27
CA SER A 612 -24.62 21.98 -24.01
C SER A 612 -25.07 21.27 -22.75
N LYS A 613 -25.46 22.01 -21.70
CA LYS A 613 -25.92 21.44 -20.44
C LYS A 613 -27.30 20.77 -20.54
N ILE A 614 -28.20 21.32 -21.35
CA ILE A 614 -29.49 20.68 -21.66
C ILE A 614 -29.25 19.31 -22.30
N ILE A 615 -28.40 19.27 -23.33
CA ILE A 615 -28.05 18.04 -24.04
C ILE A 615 -27.37 17.05 -23.08
N GLU A 616 -26.43 17.54 -22.28
CA GLU A 616 -25.75 16.76 -21.24
C GLU A 616 -26.76 16.08 -20.30
N ASN A 617 -27.73 16.83 -19.78
CA ASN A 617 -28.70 16.32 -18.82
C ASN A 617 -29.65 15.30 -19.47
N VAL A 618 -30.24 15.62 -20.63
CA VAL A 618 -31.18 14.73 -21.33
C VAL A 618 -30.52 13.42 -21.74
N CYS A 619 -29.30 13.48 -22.26
CA CYS A 619 -28.56 12.29 -22.72
C CYS A 619 -28.07 11.37 -21.58
N THR A 620 -28.23 11.77 -20.31
CA THR A 620 -28.00 10.87 -19.16
C THR A 620 -29.01 9.72 -19.12
N THR A 621 -30.25 9.98 -19.55
CA THR A 621 -31.36 9.01 -19.55
C THR A 621 -31.24 8.01 -20.70
N LYS A 622 -31.83 6.81 -20.56
CA LYS A 622 -31.94 5.79 -21.63
C LYS A 622 -33.30 5.84 -22.36
N THR A 623 -33.71 7.02 -22.79
CA THR A 623 -35.04 7.23 -23.42
C THR A 623 -35.00 7.48 -24.91
N SER A 624 -36.17 7.36 -25.55
CA SER A 624 -36.31 7.66 -26.97
C SER A 624 -36.08 9.15 -27.29
N GLN A 625 -36.31 10.05 -26.31
CA GLN A 625 -36.11 11.50 -26.44
C GLN A 625 -34.68 11.89 -26.81
N VAL A 626 -33.69 11.05 -26.49
CA VAL A 626 -32.28 11.31 -26.83
C VAL A 626 -32.06 11.29 -28.35
N GLN A 627 -32.86 10.52 -29.10
CA GLN A 627 -32.77 10.44 -30.56
C GLN A 627 -32.97 11.80 -31.23
N GLY A 628 -33.71 12.73 -30.61
CA GLY A 628 -33.88 14.08 -31.12
C GLY A 628 -32.59 14.91 -31.21
N PHE A 629 -31.54 14.55 -30.45
CA PHE A 629 -30.23 15.21 -30.50
C PHE A 629 -29.20 14.48 -31.39
N ILE A 630 -29.43 13.21 -31.72
CA ILE A 630 -28.49 12.39 -32.50
C ILE A 630 -28.61 12.76 -33.98
N THR A 631 -27.81 13.74 -34.39
CA THR A 631 -27.71 14.22 -35.78
C THR A 631 -26.27 14.06 -36.28
N GLY A 632 -26.03 14.07 -37.59
CA GLY A 632 -24.66 13.97 -38.12
C GLY A 632 -23.72 15.10 -37.68
N ASP A 633 -24.27 16.28 -37.36
CA ASP A 633 -23.49 17.47 -37.01
C ASP A 633 -23.30 17.70 -35.50
N ILE A 634 -24.04 16.99 -34.62
CA ILE A 634 -23.96 17.24 -33.17
C ILE A 634 -22.56 17.03 -32.61
N GLY A 635 -21.88 15.97 -33.07
CA GLY A 635 -20.52 15.66 -32.66
C GLY A 635 -19.56 16.80 -32.97
N PRO A 636 -19.40 17.18 -34.26
CA PRO A 636 -18.56 18.30 -34.65
C PRO A 636 -18.92 19.63 -33.99
N SER A 637 -20.20 19.93 -33.77
CA SER A 637 -20.61 21.16 -33.10
C SER A 637 -20.15 21.21 -31.64
N LEU A 638 -20.38 20.14 -30.86
CA LEU A 638 -19.92 20.08 -29.47
C LEU A 638 -18.39 20.07 -29.37
N TRP A 639 -17.72 19.42 -30.33
CA TRP A 639 -16.26 19.45 -30.41
C TRP A 639 -15.71 20.85 -30.70
N SER A 640 -16.33 21.60 -31.64
CA SER A 640 -15.92 22.97 -31.93
C SER A 640 -16.01 23.86 -30.69
N LEU A 641 -17.11 23.75 -29.92
CA LEU A 641 -17.26 24.49 -28.66
C LEU A 641 -16.19 24.13 -27.63
N PHE A 642 -15.84 22.85 -27.50
CA PHE A 642 -14.75 22.42 -26.64
C PHE A 642 -13.38 22.99 -27.04
N ASN A 643 -13.09 23.00 -28.34
CA ASN A 643 -11.79 23.38 -28.87
C ASN A 643 -11.58 24.91 -28.86
N HIS A 644 -12.64 25.68 -29.13
CA HIS A 644 -12.56 27.14 -29.30
C HIS A 644 -12.98 27.94 -28.06
N SER A 645 -13.68 27.34 -27.10
CA SER A 645 -14.07 28.04 -25.87
C SER A 645 -12.87 28.29 -24.95
N THR A 646 -12.83 29.48 -24.34
CA THR A 646 -11.89 29.84 -23.28
C THR A 646 -12.41 29.52 -21.87
N VAL A 647 -13.69 29.13 -21.74
CA VAL A 647 -14.35 28.89 -20.46
C VAL A 647 -14.34 27.40 -20.13
N ASP A 648 -13.54 27.00 -19.14
CA ASP A 648 -13.37 25.59 -18.76
C ASP A 648 -14.68 24.88 -18.39
N SER A 649 -15.63 25.57 -17.74
CA SER A 649 -16.93 24.97 -17.41
C SER A 649 -17.75 24.62 -18.67
N LEU A 650 -17.73 25.47 -19.69
CA LEU A 650 -18.35 25.18 -20.99
C LEU A 650 -17.61 24.04 -21.71
N ARG A 651 -16.27 24.04 -21.72
CA ARG A 651 -15.48 22.97 -22.34
C ARG A 651 -15.79 21.61 -21.73
N ILE A 652 -15.92 21.55 -20.40
CA ILE A 652 -16.33 20.34 -19.67
C ILE A 652 -17.74 19.93 -20.09
N SER A 653 -18.73 20.82 -20.03
CA SER A 653 -20.12 20.51 -20.38
C SER A 653 -20.27 20.04 -21.84
N ALA A 654 -19.56 20.65 -22.79
CA ALA A 654 -19.60 20.27 -24.21
C ALA A 654 -19.05 18.86 -24.46
N ILE A 655 -17.88 18.52 -23.90
CA ILE A 655 -17.32 17.17 -24.00
C ILE A 655 -18.15 16.16 -23.21
N SER A 656 -18.70 16.56 -22.07
CA SER A 656 -19.55 15.71 -21.23
C SER A 656 -20.87 15.35 -21.95
N ALA A 657 -21.45 16.31 -22.67
CA ALA A 657 -22.59 16.08 -23.56
C ALA A 657 -22.24 15.13 -24.70
N LEU A 658 -21.10 15.37 -25.38
CA LEU A 658 -20.63 14.51 -26.47
C LEU A 658 -20.40 13.07 -26.00
N CYS A 659 -19.81 12.89 -24.81
CA CYS A 659 -19.58 11.58 -24.21
C CYS A 659 -20.90 10.84 -23.91
N ARG A 660 -21.91 11.54 -23.39
CA ARG A 660 -23.23 10.94 -23.14
C ARG A 660 -23.96 10.60 -24.44
N ILE A 661 -23.86 11.42 -25.49
CA ILE A 661 -24.39 11.06 -26.81
C ILE A 661 -23.70 9.81 -27.36
N THR A 662 -22.37 9.71 -27.19
CA THR A 662 -21.57 8.57 -27.65
C THR A 662 -22.01 7.26 -27.00
N ARG A 663 -22.53 7.30 -25.78
CA ARG A 663 -23.15 6.15 -25.09
C ARG A 663 -24.32 5.55 -25.88
N HIS A 664 -25.11 6.40 -26.53
CA HIS A 664 -26.30 6.00 -27.31
C HIS A 664 -25.98 5.76 -28.78
N SER A 665 -25.07 6.55 -29.35
CA SER A 665 -24.63 6.42 -30.74
C SER A 665 -23.12 6.71 -30.85
N PRO A 666 -22.28 5.66 -30.92
CA PRO A 666 -20.84 5.81 -31.15
C PRO A 666 -20.49 6.59 -32.43
N ALA A 667 -21.41 6.61 -33.41
CA ALA A 667 -21.28 7.38 -34.64
C ALA A 667 -21.12 8.89 -34.40
N ALA A 668 -21.62 9.42 -33.27
CA ALA A 668 -21.44 10.83 -32.93
C ALA A 668 -19.97 11.18 -32.71
N PHE A 669 -19.20 10.36 -31.98
CA PHE A 669 -17.77 10.58 -31.81
C PHE A 669 -16.98 10.22 -33.07
N GLN A 670 -17.42 9.21 -33.83
CA GLN A 670 -16.84 8.88 -35.14
C GLN A 670 -16.89 10.10 -36.08
N SER A 671 -18.02 10.79 -36.19
CA SER A 671 -18.16 11.98 -37.04
C SER A 671 -17.18 13.11 -36.67
N VAL A 672 -16.80 13.21 -35.39
CA VAL A 672 -15.74 14.14 -34.93
C VAL A 672 -14.39 13.71 -35.47
N ILE A 673 -14.05 12.43 -35.37
CA ILE A 673 -12.77 11.89 -35.87
C ILE A 673 -12.68 12.07 -37.39
N GLU A 674 -13.77 11.86 -38.12
CA GLU A 674 -13.82 12.02 -39.58
C GLU A 674 -13.65 13.48 -40.01
N LYS A 675 -14.27 14.44 -39.29
CA LYS A 675 -14.23 15.87 -39.65
C LYS A 675 -12.99 16.60 -39.14
N VAL A 676 -12.49 16.27 -37.95
CA VAL A 676 -11.37 16.96 -37.28
C VAL A 676 -10.03 16.24 -37.51
N GLY A 677 -10.08 14.93 -37.77
CA GLY A 677 -8.91 14.08 -37.93
C GLY A 677 -8.47 13.42 -36.61
N LEU A 678 -8.12 12.14 -36.69
CA LEU A 678 -7.74 11.31 -35.54
C LEU A 678 -6.56 11.89 -34.74
N GLY A 679 -5.51 12.39 -35.41
CA GLY A 679 -4.32 12.94 -34.73
C GLY A 679 -4.63 14.17 -33.87
N SER A 680 -5.54 15.03 -34.31
CA SER A 680 -6.01 16.19 -33.55
C SER A 680 -6.80 15.77 -32.31
N VAL A 681 -7.68 14.76 -32.44
CA VAL A 681 -8.46 14.21 -31.34
C VAL A 681 -7.55 13.52 -30.31
N ILE A 682 -6.56 12.75 -30.77
CA ILE A 682 -5.54 12.13 -29.91
C ILE A 682 -4.70 13.20 -29.19
N SER A 683 -4.38 14.32 -29.84
CA SER A 683 -3.63 15.41 -29.21
C SER A 683 -4.44 16.13 -28.13
N ALA A 684 -5.75 16.26 -28.31
CA ALA A 684 -6.66 16.80 -27.30
C ALA A 684 -6.83 15.89 -26.06
N LEU A 685 -6.50 14.59 -26.15
CA LEU A 685 -6.56 13.67 -25.02
C LEU A 685 -5.63 14.07 -23.86
N VAL A 686 -4.52 14.76 -24.16
CA VAL A 686 -3.53 15.21 -23.16
C VAL A 686 -3.85 16.60 -22.61
N THR A 687 -5.04 17.16 -22.90
CA THR A 687 -5.49 18.44 -22.33
C THR A 687 -5.53 18.40 -20.80
N GLY A 688 -5.16 19.50 -20.13
CA GLY A 688 -4.91 19.54 -18.68
C GLY A 688 -6.13 19.41 -17.75
N ILE A 689 -7.35 19.22 -18.26
CA ILE A 689 -8.57 19.14 -17.44
C ILE A 689 -8.93 17.67 -17.20
N ALA A 690 -8.75 17.19 -15.98
CA ALA A 690 -8.97 15.78 -15.63
C ALA A 690 -10.37 15.25 -16.02
N LYS A 691 -11.43 16.07 -15.88
CA LYS A 691 -12.79 15.68 -16.29
C LYS A 691 -12.93 15.50 -17.80
N VAL A 692 -12.28 16.35 -18.60
CA VAL A 692 -12.25 16.19 -20.06
C VAL A 692 -11.53 14.90 -20.43
N GLN A 693 -10.38 14.62 -19.80
CA GLN A 693 -9.64 13.37 -20.02
C GLN A 693 -10.50 12.14 -19.72
N GLN A 694 -11.25 12.13 -18.61
CA GLN A 694 -12.17 11.02 -18.27
C GLN A 694 -13.21 10.76 -19.37
N TYR A 695 -13.86 11.81 -19.87
CA TYR A 695 -14.87 11.67 -20.93
C TYR A 695 -14.26 11.25 -22.26
N MET A 696 -13.09 11.78 -22.62
CA MET A 696 -12.34 11.37 -23.82
C MET A 696 -11.97 9.89 -23.77
N LEU A 697 -11.45 9.41 -22.64
CA LEU A 697 -11.13 7.99 -22.42
C LEU A 697 -12.37 7.10 -22.54
N THR A 698 -13.51 7.51 -21.97
CA THR A 698 -14.79 6.79 -22.11
C THR A 698 -15.27 6.75 -23.56
N MET A 699 -15.17 7.85 -24.30
CA MET A 699 -15.56 7.88 -25.73
C MET A 699 -14.69 6.96 -26.58
N PHE A 700 -13.36 6.98 -26.40
CA PHE A 700 -12.46 6.04 -27.08
C PHE A 700 -12.77 4.58 -26.72
N SER A 701 -13.03 4.29 -25.43
CA SER A 701 -13.36 2.94 -24.98
C SER A 701 -14.72 2.46 -25.54
N THR A 702 -15.70 3.37 -25.65
CA THR A 702 -17.01 3.08 -26.25
C THR A 702 -16.87 2.81 -27.76
N LEU A 703 -16.05 3.60 -28.45
CA LEU A 703 -15.75 3.43 -29.87
C LEU A 703 -15.12 2.05 -30.15
N LEU A 704 -14.08 1.68 -29.39
CA LEU A 704 -13.43 0.36 -29.51
C LEU A 704 -14.39 -0.78 -29.18
N SER A 705 -15.24 -0.63 -28.15
CA SER A 705 -16.25 -1.63 -27.78
C SER A 705 -17.31 -1.85 -28.86
N SER A 706 -17.53 -0.86 -29.72
CA SER A 706 -18.44 -0.94 -30.88
C SER A 706 -17.77 -1.46 -32.17
N GLY A 707 -16.44 -1.68 -32.15
CA GLY A 707 -15.66 -2.12 -33.31
C GLY A 707 -15.30 -1.01 -34.31
N ILE A 708 -15.74 0.22 -34.08
CA ILE A 708 -15.47 1.37 -34.96
C ILE A 708 -13.99 1.80 -34.81
N HIS A 709 -13.31 2.03 -35.95
CA HIS A 709 -11.88 2.35 -36.02
C HIS A 709 -10.94 1.39 -35.26
N LEU A 710 -11.40 0.17 -34.95
CA LEU A 710 -10.67 -0.79 -34.13
C LEU A 710 -9.23 -1.00 -34.60
N GLN A 711 -9.05 -1.41 -35.86
CA GLN A 711 -7.72 -1.66 -36.44
C GLN A 711 -6.85 -0.39 -36.47
N ARG A 712 -7.45 0.77 -36.78
CA ARG A 712 -6.71 2.03 -36.89
C ARG A 712 -6.19 2.48 -35.53
N LEU A 713 -6.97 2.35 -34.47
CA LEU A 713 -6.58 2.76 -33.11
C LEU A 713 -5.65 1.75 -32.43
N THR A 714 -5.87 0.44 -32.59
CA THR A 714 -5.06 -0.59 -31.93
C THR A 714 -3.67 -0.77 -32.55
N GLN A 715 -3.44 -0.20 -33.73
CA GLN A 715 -2.13 -0.18 -34.40
C GLN A 715 -1.37 1.15 -34.22
N GLU A 716 -2.05 2.21 -33.75
CA GLU A 716 -1.47 3.55 -33.64
C GLU A 716 -0.59 3.68 -32.39
N LYS A 717 0.75 3.66 -32.57
CA LYS A 717 1.71 3.73 -31.45
C LYS A 717 1.62 5.05 -30.68
N GLU A 718 1.33 6.16 -31.34
CA GLU A 718 1.19 7.46 -30.67
C GLU A 718 -0.02 7.47 -29.73
N PHE A 719 -1.11 6.80 -30.11
CA PHE A 719 -2.29 6.63 -29.26
C PHE A 719 -1.93 5.85 -27.99
N VAL A 720 -1.29 4.68 -28.12
CA VAL A 720 -0.88 3.82 -27.00
C VAL A 720 0.07 4.54 -26.04
N THR A 721 1.08 5.23 -26.58
CA THR A 721 2.04 5.98 -25.74
C THR A 721 1.38 7.14 -24.99
N LYS A 722 0.45 7.87 -25.62
CA LYS A 722 -0.30 8.95 -24.96
C LYS A 722 -1.27 8.43 -23.89
N ILE A 723 -1.98 7.31 -24.12
CA ILE A 723 -2.86 6.73 -23.08
C ILE A 723 -2.04 6.25 -21.88
N VAL A 724 -0.90 5.59 -22.07
CA VAL A 724 -0.06 5.13 -20.95
C VAL A 724 0.45 6.32 -20.11
N ARG A 725 0.84 7.43 -20.75
CA ARG A 725 1.22 8.67 -20.02
C ARG A 725 0.10 9.24 -19.15
N LEU A 726 -1.17 9.02 -19.49
CA LEU A 726 -2.28 9.46 -18.63
C LEU A 726 -2.34 8.72 -17.29
N LEU A 727 -1.62 7.60 -17.12
CA LEU A 727 -1.45 6.95 -15.82
C LEU A 727 -0.67 7.82 -14.83
N GLU A 728 0.01 8.88 -15.28
CA GLU A 728 0.63 9.88 -14.38
C GLU A 728 -0.39 10.84 -13.76
N SER A 729 -1.64 10.84 -14.23
CA SER A 729 -2.69 11.75 -13.77
C SER A 729 -2.96 11.61 -12.26
N PRO A 730 -3.13 12.73 -11.52
CA PRO A 730 -3.49 12.69 -10.11
C PRO A 730 -4.90 12.12 -9.87
N SER A 731 -5.78 12.16 -10.89
CA SER A 731 -7.17 11.70 -10.80
C SER A 731 -7.28 10.18 -10.92
N THR A 732 -7.72 9.51 -9.84
CA THR A 732 -8.00 8.05 -9.80
C THR A 732 -8.93 7.61 -10.94
N GLY A 733 -9.97 8.39 -11.25
CA GLY A 733 -10.89 8.07 -12.35
C GLY A 733 -10.28 8.16 -13.75
N VAL A 734 -9.24 8.99 -13.95
CA VAL A 734 -8.51 9.02 -15.24
C VAL A 734 -7.69 7.74 -15.34
N ARG A 735 -6.92 7.42 -14.29
CA ARG A 735 -6.08 6.21 -14.25
C ARG A 735 -6.89 4.93 -14.45
N ALA A 736 -8.03 4.79 -13.77
CA ALA A 736 -8.91 3.63 -13.89
C ALA A 736 -9.45 3.44 -15.32
N LYS A 737 -9.94 4.51 -15.95
CA LYS A 737 -10.42 4.47 -17.34
C LYS A 737 -9.29 4.24 -18.34
N THR A 738 -8.09 4.75 -18.06
CA THR A 738 -6.90 4.46 -18.85
C THR A 738 -6.54 2.97 -18.80
N PHE A 739 -6.56 2.33 -17.63
CA PHE A 739 -6.33 0.88 -17.53
C PHE A 739 -7.37 0.08 -18.33
N LEU A 740 -8.64 0.46 -18.27
CA LEU A 740 -9.71 -0.17 -19.05
C LEU A 740 -9.50 -0.02 -20.57
N LEU A 741 -9.08 1.18 -21.02
CA LEU A 741 -8.78 1.43 -22.43
C LEU A 741 -7.54 0.63 -22.89
N ILE A 742 -6.49 0.55 -22.07
CA ILE A 742 -5.31 -0.28 -22.35
C ILE A 742 -5.72 -1.76 -22.46
N LEU A 743 -6.56 -2.26 -21.55
CA LEU A 743 -7.10 -3.62 -21.62
C LEU A 743 -7.78 -3.88 -22.97
N GLN A 744 -8.67 -2.99 -23.42
CA GLN A 744 -9.33 -3.13 -24.73
C GLN A 744 -8.35 -3.11 -25.90
N VAL A 745 -7.30 -2.27 -25.86
CA VAL A 745 -6.26 -2.27 -26.89
C VAL A 745 -5.53 -3.61 -26.93
N LEU A 746 -5.13 -4.15 -25.77
CA LEU A 746 -4.39 -5.41 -25.66
C LEU A 746 -5.22 -6.62 -26.08
N MET A 747 -6.52 -6.65 -25.74
CA MET A 747 -7.43 -7.71 -26.16
C MET A 747 -7.52 -7.84 -27.69
N ASN A 748 -7.35 -6.73 -28.41
CA ASN A 748 -7.45 -6.70 -29.87
C ASN A 748 -6.07 -6.71 -30.57
N ASN A 749 -5.00 -6.31 -29.88
CA ASN A 749 -3.63 -6.34 -30.39
C ASN A 749 -2.62 -6.58 -29.27
N LYS A 750 -2.29 -7.85 -29.03
CA LYS A 750 -1.31 -8.28 -28.02
C LYS A 750 0.11 -7.76 -28.28
N GLU A 751 0.48 -7.42 -29.52
CA GLU A 751 1.81 -6.89 -29.86
C GLU A 751 2.08 -5.53 -29.19
N MET A 752 1.03 -4.78 -28.86
CA MET A 752 1.15 -3.51 -28.15
C MET A 752 1.58 -3.67 -26.69
N LEU A 753 1.54 -4.89 -26.13
CA LEU A 753 1.98 -5.15 -24.75
C LEU A 753 3.46 -4.78 -24.56
N LEU A 754 4.31 -5.08 -25.55
CA LEU A 754 5.73 -4.70 -25.50
C LEU A 754 5.89 -3.18 -25.35
N LEU A 755 5.18 -2.42 -26.18
CA LEU A 755 5.20 -0.96 -26.14
C LEU A 755 4.68 -0.42 -24.80
N CYS A 756 3.62 -1.02 -24.25
CA CYS A 756 3.10 -0.68 -22.93
C CYS A 756 4.13 -0.96 -21.82
N CYS A 757 4.80 -2.10 -21.82
CA CYS A 757 5.84 -2.43 -20.85
C CYS A 757 7.03 -1.46 -20.94
N GLN A 758 7.50 -1.15 -22.16
CA GLN A 758 8.56 -0.17 -22.40
C GLN A 758 8.17 1.26 -21.95
N THR A 759 6.89 1.58 -21.97
CA THR A 759 6.34 2.85 -21.46
C THR A 759 5.94 2.78 -19.97
N ARG A 760 6.51 1.83 -19.22
CA ARG A 760 6.39 1.70 -17.76
C ARG A 760 5.01 1.28 -17.25
N LEU A 761 4.19 0.61 -18.07
CA LEU A 761 2.87 0.12 -17.65
C LEU A 761 2.94 -0.68 -16.34
N VAL A 762 3.91 -1.59 -16.22
CA VAL A 762 4.06 -2.46 -15.04
C VAL A 762 4.28 -1.66 -13.76
N MET A 763 5.12 -0.62 -13.81
CA MET A 763 5.35 0.29 -12.67
C MET A 763 4.04 0.98 -12.24
N TYR A 764 3.21 1.43 -13.18
CA TYR A 764 1.94 2.07 -12.85
C TYR A 764 0.93 1.09 -12.25
N ILE A 765 0.89 -0.15 -12.74
CA ILE A 765 0.08 -1.23 -12.15
C ILE A 765 0.52 -1.47 -10.70
N GLU A 766 1.83 -1.54 -10.44
CA GLU A 766 2.37 -1.68 -9.09
C GLU A 766 1.99 -0.56 -8.15
N ARG A 767 2.17 0.68 -8.62
CA ARG A 767 1.84 1.88 -7.85
C ARG A 767 0.36 1.92 -7.46
N ASP A 768 -0.54 1.62 -8.39
CA ASP A 768 -1.99 1.76 -8.17
C ASP A 768 -2.61 0.53 -7.50
N SER A 769 -2.05 -0.66 -7.67
CA SER A 769 -2.48 -1.85 -6.91
C SER A 769 -2.18 -1.73 -5.42
N ARG A 770 -1.03 -1.15 -5.02
CA ARG A 770 -0.74 -0.87 -3.61
C ARG A 770 -1.76 0.09 -2.98
N LYS A 771 -2.25 1.06 -3.77
CA LYS A 771 -3.24 2.07 -3.36
C LYS A 771 -4.68 1.57 -3.40
N ALA A 772 -4.96 0.51 -4.17
CA ALA A 772 -6.26 -0.12 -4.28
C ALA A 772 -6.61 -1.04 -3.10
N THR A 773 -5.73 -1.16 -2.09
CA THR A 773 -6.04 -1.83 -0.82
C THR A 773 -7.11 -1.04 -0.04
N PRO A 774 -8.13 -1.72 0.53
CA PRO A 774 -9.37 -1.06 0.95
C PRO A 774 -9.16 -0.08 2.12
N GLY A 775 -9.39 1.21 1.85
CA GLY A 775 -9.51 2.29 2.82
C GLY A 775 -10.86 3.01 2.68
N LYS A 776 -11.53 3.28 3.80
CA LYS A 776 -12.99 3.52 3.89
C LYS A 776 -13.55 4.85 3.33
N GLU A 777 -12.75 5.79 2.82
CA GLU A 777 -13.27 7.12 2.39
C GLU A 777 -13.23 7.36 0.87
N GLN A 778 -12.63 6.47 0.09
CA GLN A 778 -12.66 6.49 -1.38
C GLN A 778 -13.11 5.14 -1.97
N GLN A 779 -13.94 4.41 -1.22
CA GLN A 779 -14.35 3.03 -1.54
C GLN A 779 -14.82 2.90 -2.99
N SER A 780 -15.78 3.69 -3.48
CA SER A 780 -16.32 3.50 -4.83
C SER A 780 -15.32 3.71 -5.97
N MET A 781 -14.48 4.76 -5.92
CA MET A 781 -13.51 5.03 -6.99
C MET A 781 -12.26 4.16 -6.90
N ASN A 782 -11.87 3.73 -5.70
CA ASN A 782 -10.77 2.79 -5.52
C ASN A 782 -11.20 1.34 -5.83
N GLU A 783 -12.46 0.98 -5.53
CA GLU A 783 -13.08 -0.27 -5.99
C GLU A 783 -13.18 -0.29 -7.52
N TYR A 784 -13.62 0.82 -8.14
CA TYR A 784 -13.62 0.95 -9.59
C TYR A 784 -12.21 0.81 -10.20
N LEU A 785 -11.22 1.49 -9.62
CA LEU A 785 -9.81 1.34 -10.03
C LEU A 785 -9.33 -0.10 -9.87
N SER A 786 -9.63 -0.74 -8.74
CA SER A 786 -9.28 -2.14 -8.46
C SER A 786 -9.92 -3.07 -9.48
N GLY A 787 -11.21 -2.90 -9.79
CA GLY A 787 -11.93 -3.67 -10.80
C GLY A 787 -11.27 -3.57 -12.18
N CYS A 788 -10.97 -2.36 -12.65
CA CYS A 788 -10.28 -2.16 -13.94
C CYS A 788 -8.88 -2.78 -13.94
N LEU A 789 -8.13 -2.64 -12.85
CA LEU A 789 -6.76 -3.12 -12.72
C LEU A 789 -6.70 -4.66 -12.66
N ASN A 790 -7.63 -5.29 -11.93
CA ASN A 790 -7.74 -6.75 -11.85
C ASN A 790 -8.05 -7.38 -13.22
N LEU A 791 -8.95 -6.78 -14.01
CA LEU A 791 -9.24 -7.26 -15.37
C LEU A 791 -8.01 -7.16 -16.29
N LEU A 792 -7.25 -6.06 -16.19
CA LEU A 792 -6.02 -5.89 -16.96
C LEU A 792 -4.95 -6.90 -16.56
N ILE A 793 -4.73 -7.12 -15.26
CA ILE A 793 -3.78 -8.11 -14.74
C ILE A 793 -4.18 -9.51 -15.22
N TYR A 794 -5.44 -9.90 -15.05
CA TYR A 794 -5.97 -11.18 -15.49
C TYR A 794 -5.69 -11.44 -16.98
N HIS A 795 -5.96 -10.44 -17.83
CA HIS A 795 -5.68 -10.55 -19.26
C HIS A 795 -4.18 -10.69 -19.56
N ILE A 796 -3.32 -9.88 -18.94
CA ILE A 796 -1.85 -9.94 -19.16
C ILE A 796 -1.28 -11.29 -18.73
N VAL A 797 -1.71 -11.81 -17.57
CA VAL A 797 -1.29 -13.15 -17.08
C VAL A 797 -1.72 -14.24 -18.06
N GLY A 798 -2.95 -14.16 -18.60
CA GLY A 798 -3.45 -15.12 -19.60
C GLY A 798 -2.74 -15.09 -20.96
N VAL A 799 -2.21 -13.93 -21.38
CA VAL A 799 -1.51 -13.78 -22.67
C VAL A 799 -0.07 -14.29 -22.61
N LEU A 800 0.58 -14.24 -21.45
CA LEU A 800 2.00 -14.54 -21.28
C LEU A 800 2.43 -15.96 -21.73
N PRO A 801 1.71 -17.06 -21.41
CA PRO A 801 2.07 -18.40 -21.88
C PRO A 801 2.11 -18.50 -23.41
N GLY A 802 1.24 -17.75 -24.11
CA GLY A 802 1.23 -17.69 -25.57
C GLY A 802 2.46 -16.96 -26.13
N ILE A 803 2.87 -15.86 -25.50
CA ILE A 803 4.09 -15.13 -25.89
C ILE A 803 5.33 -16.02 -25.73
N LEU A 804 5.45 -16.70 -24.58
CA LEU A 804 6.58 -17.59 -24.32
C LEU A 804 6.61 -18.76 -25.33
N GLY A 805 5.45 -19.35 -25.62
CA GLY A 805 5.31 -20.41 -26.63
C GLY A 805 5.71 -19.97 -28.04
N GLU A 806 5.35 -18.75 -28.45
CA GLU A 806 5.74 -18.17 -29.74
C GLU A 806 7.25 -17.97 -29.86
N ILE A 807 7.91 -17.50 -28.80
CA ILE A 807 9.37 -17.34 -28.74
C ILE A 807 10.06 -18.71 -28.86
N ILE A 808 9.65 -19.69 -28.06
CA ILE A 808 10.21 -21.05 -28.09
C ILE A 808 10.05 -21.68 -29.47
N THR A 809 8.85 -21.56 -30.06
CA THR A 809 8.57 -22.09 -31.42
C THR A 809 9.40 -21.38 -32.48
N ALA A 810 9.62 -20.07 -32.35
CA ALA A 810 10.45 -19.31 -33.28
C ALA A 810 11.91 -19.80 -33.25
N LEU A 811 12.46 -20.03 -32.05
CA LEU A 811 13.83 -20.52 -31.84
C LEU A 811 13.99 -21.97 -32.28
N SER A 812 13.05 -22.86 -31.93
CA SER A 812 13.10 -24.27 -32.31
C SER A 812 13.08 -24.46 -33.83
N ASN A 813 12.38 -23.59 -34.56
CA ASN A 813 12.29 -23.63 -36.03
C ASN A 813 13.61 -23.29 -36.75
N VAL A 814 14.56 -22.65 -36.06
CA VAL A 814 15.87 -22.28 -36.59
C VAL A 814 17.02 -23.08 -35.97
N SER A 815 16.75 -23.87 -34.94
CA SER A 815 17.74 -24.75 -34.31
C SER A 815 18.36 -25.71 -35.33
N GLY A 816 19.70 -25.83 -35.30
CA GLY A 816 20.49 -26.67 -36.21
C GLY A 816 20.62 -26.15 -37.65
N ARG A 817 20.09 -24.96 -37.97
CA ARG A 817 20.19 -24.35 -39.31
C ARG A 817 21.23 -23.25 -39.34
N LYS A 818 22.13 -23.30 -40.33
CA LYS A 818 23.14 -22.25 -40.55
C LYS A 818 22.55 -20.95 -41.11
N HIS A 819 21.47 -21.03 -41.89
CA HIS A 819 20.84 -19.88 -42.55
C HIS A 819 19.30 -19.96 -42.47
N PRO A 820 18.67 -19.18 -41.57
CA PRO A 820 17.21 -19.06 -41.52
C PRO A 820 16.63 -18.46 -42.81
N SER A 821 15.44 -18.93 -43.22
CA SER A 821 14.73 -18.34 -44.36
C SER A 821 14.28 -16.90 -44.06
N ALA A 822 14.02 -16.09 -45.09
CA ALA A 822 13.56 -14.70 -44.92
C ALA A 822 12.28 -14.60 -44.03
N THR A 823 11.36 -15.56 -44.15
CA THR A 823 10.16 -15.64 -43.31
C THR A 823 10.49 -15.93 -41.84
N GLN A 824 11.42 -16.85 -41.58
CA GLN A 824 11.89 -17.18 -40.24
C GLN A 824 12.65 -16.02 -39.60
N THR A 825 13.50 -15.33 -40.36
CA THR A 825 14.21 -14.13 -39.92
C THR A 825 13.24 -13.00 -39.54
N LYS A 826 12.19 -12.79 -40.34
CA LYS A 826 11.14 -11.81 -40.02
C LYS A 826 10.39 -12.19 -38.74
N HIS A 827 10.05 -13.47 -38.58
CA HIS A 827 9.38 -13.98 -37.37
C HIS A 827 10.24 -13.80 -36.12
N LEU A 828 11.54 -14.15 -36.16
CA LEU A 828 12.48 -13.95 -35.06
C LEU A 828 12.60 -12.47 -34.66
N LYS A 829 12.71 -11.56 -35.64
CA LYS A 829 12.76 -10.11 -35.38
C LYS A 829 11.50 -9.56 -34.70
N MET A 830 10.35 -10.22 -34.87
CA MET A 830 9.11 -9.85 -34.19
C MET A 830 8.99 -10.49 -32.80
N CYS A 831 9.38 -11.75 -32.64
CA CYS A 831 9.16 -12.50 -31.39
C CYS A 831 10.22 -12.22 -30.31
N ILE A 832 11.52 -12.14 -30.67
CA ILE A 832 12.61 -12.00 -29.69
C ILE A 832 12.44 -10.79 -28.76
N PRO A 833 12.07 -9.59 -29.24
CA PRO A 833 11.86 -8.43 -28.37
C PRO A 833 10.79 -8.67 -27.27
N ASN A 834 9.82 -9.56 -27.50
CA ASN A 834 8.79 -9.89 -26.52
C ASN A 834 9.34 -10.60 -25.27
N MET A 835 10.58 -11.10 -25.31
CA MET A 835 11.24 -11.65 -24.13
C MET A 835 11.34 -10.62 -22.99
N THR A 836 11.47 -9.34 -23.34
CA THR A 836 11.49 -8.24 -22.35
C THR A 836 10.17 -8.11 -21.60
N ILE A 837 9.03 -8.52 -22.18
CA ILE A 837 7.73 -8.59 -21.47
C ILE A 837 7.83 -9.59 -20.33
N VAL A 838 8.40 -10.78 -20.58
CA VAL A 838 8.60 -11.83 -19.56
C VAL A 838 9.41 -11.27 -18.39
N LEU A 839 10.52 -10.58 -18.69
CA LEU A 839 11.36 -9.94 -17.67
C LEU A 839 10.60 -8.88 -16.85
N HIS A 840 9.89 -7.97 -17.51
CA HIS A 840 9.11 -6.94 -16.82
C HIS A 840 8.02 -7.53 -15.91
N LEU A 841 7.38 -8.63 -16.30
CA LEU A 841 6.33 -9.25 -15.49
C LEU A 841 6.90 -10.09 -14.34
N VAL A 842 7.97 -10.85 -14.55
CA VAL A 842 8.60 -11.66 -13.49
C VAL A 842 9.31 -10.79 -12.45
N THR A 843 9.82 -9.61 -12.84
CA THR A 843 10.40 -8.64 -11.90
C THR A 843 9.33 -7.94 -11.04
N SER A 844 8.07 -7.97 -11.46
CA SER A 844 6.99 -7.32 -10.74
C SER A 844 6.48 -8.13 -9.54
N GLN A 845 6.26 -7.46 -8.40
CA GLN A 845 5.74 -8.09 -7.19
C GLN A 845 4.28 -8.57 -7.32
N ILE A 846 3.52 -8.00 -8.27
CA ILE A 846 2.10 -8.32 -8.46
C ILE A 846 1.92 -9.50 -9.40
N PHE A 847 2.67 -9.48 -10.50
CA PHE A 847 2.57 -10.47 -11.56
C PHE A 847 3.35 -11.75 -11.21
N ARG A 848 4.52 -11.64 -10.58
CA ARG A 848 5.36 -12.79 -10.19
C ARG A 848 4.59 -13.93 -9.51
N PRO A 849 3.83 -13.72 -8.41
CA PRO A 849 3.13 -14.82 -7.74
C PRO A 849 2.02 -15.46 -8.58
N GLN A 850 1.50 -14.76 -9.59
CA GLN A 850 0.45 -15.27 -10.49
C GLN A 850 1.02 -15.99 -11.71
N ILE A 851 2.27 -15.70 -12.09
CA ILE A 851 2.93 -16.22 -13.29
C ILE A 851 3.82 -17.43 -12.97
N LEU A 852 4.55 -17.40 -11.86
CA LEU A 852 5.51 -18.44 -11.49
C LEU A 852 4.81 -19.73 -11.04
N THR A 853 4.31 -20.46 -12.03
CA THR A 853 3.67 -21.76 -11.92
C THR A 853 4.62 -22.85 -12.43
N GLU A 854 4.32 -24.10 -12.11
CA GLU A 854 5.09 -25.26 -12.60
C GLU A 854 5.19 -25.30 -14.13
N ASP A 855 4.07 -25.05 -14.84
CA ASP A 855 4.02 -24.98 -16.31
C ASP A 855 4.90 -23.85 -16.87
N PHE A 856 4.89 -22.68 -16.23
CA PHE A 856 5.77 -21.58 -16.63
C PHE A 856 7.24 -21.97 -16.51
N LEU A 857 7.65 -22.60 -15.40
CA LEU A 857 9.04 -23.00 -15.17
C LEU A 857 9.50 -24.07 -16.17
N TYR A 858 8.67 -25.06 -16.52
CA TYR A 858 8.98 -26.04 -17.57
C TYR A 858 9.07 -25.41 -18.97
N LYS A 859 8.19 -24.45 -19.30
CA LYS A 859 8.32 -23.72 -20.57
C LYS A 859 9.59 -22.89 -20.59
N PHE A 860 9.95 -22.28 -19.46
CA PHE A 860 11.16 -21.48 -19.35
C PHE A 860 12.43 -22.35 -19.38
N SER A 861 12.43 -23.57 -18.83
CA SER A 861 13.55 -24.50 -18.97
C SER A 861 13.79 -24.86 -20.44
N ASN A 862 12.72 -25.12 -21.20
CA ASN A 862 12.83 -25.36 -22.64
C ASN A 862 13.43 -24.15 -23.38
N LEU A 863 13.13 -22.92 -22.94
CA LEU A 863 13.74 -21.71 -23.49
C LEU A 863 15.24 -21.63 -23.16
N LEU A 864 15.64 -21.98 -21.94
CA LEU A 864 17.06 -22.04 -21.53
C LEU A 864 17.84 -23.08 -22.34
N ASP A 865 17.24 -24.21 -22.68
CA ASP A 865 17.84 -25.18 -23.60
C ASP A 865 18.07 -24.60 -24.99
N GLN A 866 17.13 -23.80 -25.51
CA GLN A 866 17.35 -23.07 -26.76
C GLN A 866 18.52 -22.09 -26.63
N ILE A 867 18.59 -21.33 -25.53
CA ILE A 867 19.69 -20.38 -25.27
C ILE A 867 21.05 -21.06 -25.21
N LYS A 868 21.14 -22.22 -24.58
CA LYS A 868 22.35 -23.06 -24.60
C LYS A 868 22.75 -23.42 -26.04
N SER A 869 21.80 -23.78 -26.89
CA SER A 869 22.05 -24.06 -28.32
C SER A 869 22.52 -22.81 -29.09
N VAL A 870 22.08 -21.61 -28.70
CA VAL A 870 22.58 -20.34 -29.25
C VAL A 870 24.02 -20.09 -28.85
N ASP A 871 24.34 -20.19 -27.55
CA ASP A 871 25.69 -19.95 -27.01
C ASP A 871 26.74 -20.92 -27.59
N THR A 872 26.37 -22.19 -27.75
CA THR A 872 27.24 -23.23 -28.35
C THR A 872 27.39 -23.10 -29.87
N GLY A 873 26.64 -22.20 -30.51
CA GLY A 873 26.67 -21.95 -31.96
C GLY A 873 25.90 -22.98 -32.81
N GLU A 874 25.18 -23.91 -32.18
CA GLU A 874 24.28 -24.85 -32.87
C GLU A 874 23.09 -24.13 -33.53
N THR A 875 22.63 -23.04 -32.92
CA THR A 875 21.56 -22.18 -33.44
C THR A 875 22.12 -20.81 -33.83
N ASN A 876 22.29 -20.55 -35.14
CA ASN A 876 22.84 -19.28 -35.62
C ASN A 876 21.75 -18.18 -35.70
N LEU A 877 21.68 -17.34 -34.67
CA LEU A 877 20.84 -16.14 -34.64
C LEU A 877 21.52 -14.90 -35.20
N GLU A 878 22.86 -14.83 -35.16
CA GLU A 878 23.64 -13.67 -35.61
C GLU A 878 23.35 -13.34 -37.07
N GLY A 879 23.25 -14.36 -37.93
CA GLY A 879 22.95 -14.19 -39.35
C GLY A 879 21.52 -13.73 -39.66
N ALA A 880 20.58 -13.86 -38.72
CA ALA A 880 19.18 -13.48 -38.91
C ALA A 880 18.83 -12.15 -38.25
N VAL A 881 19.19 -11.98 -36.98
CA VAL A 881 18.72 -10.88 -36.12
C VAL A 881 19.86 -9.90 -35.76
N GLY A 882 21.11 -10.33 -35.95
CA GLY A 882 22.31 -9.60 -35.55
C GLY A 882 22.81 -10.03 -34.17
N GLN A 883 24.12 -9.91 -33.95
CA GLN A 883 24.79 -10.31 -32.71
C GLN A 883 24.20 -9.61 -31.48
N ALA A 884 23.97 -8.29 -31.54
CA ALA A 884 23.39 -7.53 -30.43
C ALA A 884 22.01 -8.02 -29.97
N ALA A 885 21.16 -8.48 -30.91
CA ALA A 885 19.83 -9.01 -30.56
C ALA A 885 19.92 -10.44 -29.97
N SER A 886 20.91 -11.22 -30.39
CA SER A 886 21.22 -12.52 -29.81
C SER A 886 21.73 -12.38 -28.37
N ASP A 887 22.68 -11.48 -28.14
CA ASP A 887 23.23 -11.21 -26.81
C ASP A 887 22.16 -10.68 -25.85
N GLU A 888 21.28 -9.79 -26.33
CA GLU A 888 20.18 -9.27 -25.52
C GLU A 888 19.16 -10.36 -25.14
N LEU A 889 18.92 -11.34 -26.00
CA LEU A 889 18.05 -12.48 -25.68
C LEU A 889 18.64 -13.31 -24.54
N ILE A 890 19.94 -13.65 -24.61
CA ILE A 890 20.64 -14.43 -23.56
C ILE A 890 20.62 -13.64 -22.25
N ARG A 891 21.00 -12.36 -22.28
CA ARG A 891 21.00 -11.48 -21.11
C ARG A 891 19.62 -11.40 -20.46
N THR A 892 18.58 -11.13 -21.26
CA THR A 892 17.21 -11.00 -20.76
C THR A 892 16.73 -12.30 -20.11
N ALA A 893 17.07 -13.45 -20.69
CA ALA A 893 16.68 -14.75 -20.14
C ALA A 893 17.38 -15.07 -18.81
N LEU A 894 18.68 -14.79 -18.71
CA LEU A 894 19.43 -14.94 -17.46
C LEU A 894 18.89 -13.99 -16.38
N SER A 895 18.56 -12.74 -16.73
CA SER A 895 17.92 -11.80 -15.82
C SER A 895 16.52 -12.22 -15.38
N VAL A 896 15.77 -12.96 -16.20
CA VAL A 896 14.50 -13.57 -15.75
C VAL A 896 14.78 -14.59 -14.66
N ILE A 897 15.76 -15.48 -14.84
CA ILE A 897 16.13 -16.45 -13.79
C ILE A 897 16.61 -15.73 -12.53
N GLU A 898 17.44 -14.69 -12.65
CA GLU A 898 17.84 -13.86 -11.51
C GLU A 898 16.62 -13.30 -10.74
N ALA A 899 15.62 -12.82 -11.48
CA ALA A 899 14.40 -12.32 -10.87
C ALA A 899 13.56 -13.42 -10.20
N VAL A 900 13.68 -14.68 -10.64
CA VAL A 900 13.06 -15.84 -9.98
C VAL A 900 13.85 -16.24 -8.73
N THR A 901 15.19 -16.27 -8.78
CA THR A 901 16.07 -16.67 -7.65
C THR A 901 15.97 -15.75 -6.45
N GLN A 902 15.65 -14.48 -6.66
CA GLN A 902 15.43 -13.51 -5.58
C GLN A 902 14.20 -13.82 -4.71
N HIS A 903 13.38 -14.85 -5.02
CA HIS A 903 12.17 -15.21 -4.27
C HIS A 903 12.15 -16.70 -3.87
N PRO A 904 12.91 -17.08 -2.83
CA PRO A 904 13.15 -18.48 -2.48
C PRO A 904 11.90 -19.32 -2.22
N ALA A 905 10.87 -18.71 -1.61
CA ALA A 905 9.63 -19.40 -1.25
C ALA A 905 8.84 -19.97 -2.45
N LEU A 906 9.00 -19.38 -3.64
CA LEU A 906 8.34 -19.86 -4.86
C LEU A 906 9.14 -20.98 -5.54
N LEU A 907 10.47 -20.93 -5.42
CA LEU A 907 11.37 -21.98 -5.92
C LEU A 907 11.27 -23.26 -5.09
N THR A 908 11.05 -23.15 -3.78
CA THR A 908 10.91 -24.30 -2.89
C THR A 908 9.59 -25.04 -3.12
N LEU A 909 8.53 -24.31 -3.49
CA LEU A 909 7.24 -24.88 -3.87
C LEU A 909 7.32 -25.69 -5.18
N HIS A 910 8.14 -25.27 -6.14
CA HIS A 910 8.27 -25.87 -7.47
C HIS A 910 9.70 -26.35 -7.76
N HIS A 911 10.28 -27.15 -6.85
CA HIS A 911 11.69 -27.53 -6.91
C HIS A 911 12.05 -28.49 -8.06
N SER A 912 11.15 -29.38 -8.52
CA SER A 912 11.44 -30.35 -9.60
C SER A 912 11.77 -29.67 -10.94
N PRO A 913 10.94 -28.74 -11.47
CA PRO A 913 11.29 -27.99 -12.69
C PRO A 913 12.63 -27.25 -12.60
N VAL A 914 13.00 -26.79 -11.40
CA VAL A 914 14.26 -26.05 -11.17
C VAL A 914 15.45 -27.00 -11.27
N VAL A 915 15.38 -28.16 -10.63
CA VAL A 915 16.46 -29.16 -10.63
C VAL A 915 16.58 -29.85 -11.97
N ASP A 916 15.47 -30.32 -12.53
CA ASP A 916 15.45 -31.13 -13.74
C ASP A 916 15.58 -30.29 -15.02
N GLY A 917 15.09 -29.04 -14.99
CA GLY A 917 14.99 -28.17 -16.16
C GLY A 917 15.90 -26.94 -16.16
N ILE A 918 16.09 -26.25 -15.02
CA ILE A 918 16.80 -24.95 -14.98
C ILE A 918 18.30 -25.11 -14.69
N LEU A 919 18.67 -25.98 -13.73
CA LEU A 919 20.08 -26.17 -13.37
C LEU A 919 20.95 -26.72 -14.52
N PRO A 920 20.53 -27.72 -15.31
CA PRO A 920 21.40 -28.28 -16.35
C PRO A 920 21.81 -27.28 -17.45
N PRO A 921 20.90 -26.43 -17.99
CA PRO A 921 21.28 -25.34 -18.90
C PRO A 921 22.24 -24.33 -18.27
N LEU A 922 22.02 -23.93 -17.01
CA LEU A 922 22.91 -22.99 -16.31
C LEU A 922 24.33 -23.56 -16.16
N VAL A 923 24.46 -24.83 -15.78
CA VAL A 923 25.77 -25.51 -15.67
C VAL A 923 26.49 -25.54 -17.03
N SER A 924 25.76 -25.72 -18.12
CA SER A 924 26.35 -25.63 -19.47
C SER A 924 26.84 -24.22 -19.79
N LEU A 925 26.10 -23.18 -19.42
CA LEU A 925 26.45 -21.79 -19.70
C LEU A 925 27.62 -21.28 -18.85
N VAL A 926 27.90 -21.88 -17.69
CA VAL A 926 29.14 -21.64 -16.94
C VAL A 926 30.39 -22.04 -17.75
N ARG A 927 30.23 -22.88 -18.78
CA ARG A 927 31.31 -23.28 -19.70
C ARG A 927 31.32 -22.46 -21.00
N SER A 928 30.53 -21.39 -21.09
CA SER A 928 30.49 -20.51 -22.25
C SER A 928 31.88 -19.90 -22.53
N GLN A 929 32.19 -19.72 -23.81
CA GLN A 929 33.38 -18.98 -24.25
C GLN A 929 33.23 -17.47 -24.01
N ASN A 930 32.00 -16.99 -23.84
CA ASN A 930 31.73 -15.61 -23.51
C ASN A 930 31.88 -15.40 -21.99
N ALA A 931 32.83 -14.55 -21.61
CA ALA A 931 33.11 -14.25 -20.21
C ALA A 931 31.87 -13.69 -19.47
N GLU A 932 31.01 -12.89 -20.12
CA GLU A 932 29.80 -12.33 -19.50
C GLU A 932 28.82 -13.44 -19.10
N TRP A 933 28.52 -14.36 -20.02
CA TRP A 933 27.58 -15.47 -19.79
C TRP A 933 28.11 -16.49 -18.79
N ARG A 934 29.41 -16.79 -18.86
CA ARG A 934 30.10 -17.65 -17.90
C ARG A 934 29.98 -17.12 -16.48
N LEU A 935 30.30 -15.84 -16.27
CA LEU A 935 30.26 -15.20 -14.95
C LEU A 935 28.84 -15.02 -14.42
N PHE A 936 27.89 -14.61 -15.26
CA PHE A 936 26.49 -14.44 -14.84
C PHE A 936 25.85 -15.79 -14.49
N SER A 937 26.03 -16.81 -15.33
CA SER A 937 25.50 -18.15 -15.07
C SER A 937 26.11 -18.78 -13.82
N LEU A 938 27.40 -18.52 -13.54
CA LEU A 938 28.07 -18.99 -12.33
C LEU A 938 27.44 -18.40 -11.07
N ARG A 939 27.16 -17.08 -11.09
CA ARG A 939 26.48 -16.41 -9.99
C ARG A 939 25.08 -16.96 -9.77
N LEU A 940 24.29 -17.12 -10.83
CA LEU A 940 22.94 -17.69 -10.74
C LEU A 940 22.95 -19.13 -10.23
N LEU A 941 23.92 -19.93 -10.66
CA LEU A 941 24.13 -21.29 -10.16
C LEU A 941 24.47 -21.27 -8.67
N ALA A 942 25.33 -20.38 -8.20
CA ALA A 942 25.67 -20.24 -6.78
C ALA A 942 24.44 -19.86 -5.93
N GLU A 943 23.66 -18.87 -6.39
CA GLU A 943 22.45 -18.42 -5.69
C GLU A 943 21.38 -19.53 -5.66
N THR A 944 21.07 -20.16 -6.79
CA THR A 944 20.08 -21.26 -6.86
C THR A 944 20.47 -22.45 -5.99
N THR A 945 21.73 -22.87 -6.05
CA THR A 945 22.22 -24.02 -5.28
C THR A 945 22.19 -23.72 -3.78
N SER A 946 22.64 -22.54 -3.35
CA SER A 946 22.59 -22.11 -1.94
C SER A 946 21.18 -22.13 -1.36
N LEU A 947 20.18 -21.66 -2.14
CA LEU A 947 18.77 -21.71 -1.74
C LEU A 947 18.24 -23.14 -1.55
N LEU A 948 18.73 -24.09 -2.36
CA LEU A 948 18.36 -25.51 -2.24
C LEU A 948 19.11 -26.21 -1.08
N VAL A 949 20.32 -25.77 -0.72
CA VAL A 949 21.14 -26.39 0.34
C VAL A 949 20.71 -25.94 1.75
N ASN A 950 20.43 -24.65 1.95
CA ASN A 950 20.27 -24.04 3.28
C ASN A 950 18.88 -24.24 3.94
N HIS A 951 18.00 -25.07 3.39
CA HIS A 951 16.60 -25.12 3.77
C HIS A 951 16.27 -26.01 5.01
N GLU A 952 17.27 -26.35 5.84
CA GLU A 952 17.11 -27.34 6.94
C GLU A 952 17.04 -26.78 8.38
N ASP A 953 17.28 -25.50 8.66
CA ASP A 953 17.42 -25.05 10.07
C ASP A 953 16.26 -24.26 10.69
N VAL A 954 15.15 -24.00 9.98
CA VAL A 954 14.03 -23.22 10.55
C VAL A 954 12.85 -24.12 10.95
N GLY A 955 12.89 -24.61 12.20
CA GLY A 955 11.70 -24.94 12.99
C GLY A 955 11.30 -26.41 13.11
N GLU A 956 11.75 -27.07 14.17
CA GLU A 956 11.05 -28.20 14.79
C GLU A 956 9.63 -27.76 15.21
N GLY A 957 8.62 -28.05 14.40
CA GLY A 957 7.24 -27.80 14.79
C GLY A 957 6.21 -27.76 13.68
N ARG A 958 6.05 -28.86 12.91
CA ARG A 958 4.78 -29.26 12.25
C ARG A 958 4.97 -30.58 11.48
N GLU A 959 4.95 -31.68 12.21
CA GLU A 959 4.88 -33.02 11.64
C GLU A 959 3.46 -33.33 11.15
N LYS A 960 3.28 -33.45 9.82
CA LYS A 960 2.54 -34.54 9.16
C LYS A 960 2.39 -34.39 7.63
N SER A 961 2.64 -33.22 7.03
CA SER A 961 2.61 -33.05 5.55
C SER A 961 3.97 -32.68 4.92
N LEU A 962 5.02 -32.49 5.73
CA LEU A 962 6.35 -32.03 5.30
C LEU A 962 7.39 -33.16 5.15
N GLN A 963 7.09 -34.39 5.61
CA GLN A 963 8.07 -35.49 5.58
C GLN A 963 8.46 -35.93 4.16
N SER A 964 7.57 -35.80 3.16
CA SER A 964 7.89 -36.17 1.78
C SER A 964 8.84 -35.18 1.10
N ASN A 965 8.68 -33.87 1.36
CA ASN A 965 9.54 -32.83 0.78
C ASN A 965 10.93 -32.81 1.42
N SER A 966 11.09 -33.13 2.71
CA SER A 966 12.42 -33.18 3.34
C SER A 966 13.27 -34.35 2.82
N THR A 967 12.69 -35.55 2.62
CA THR A 967 13.41 -36.67 1.97
C THR A 967 13.76 -36.39 0.51
N PHE A 968 12.91 -35.68 -0.23
CA PHE A 968 13.21 -35.34 -1.62
C PHE A 968 14.25 -34.22 -1.73
N LEU A 969 14.16 -33.17 -0.90
CA LEU A 969 15.14 -32.09 -0.86
C LEU A 969 16.50 -32.58 -0.37
N SER A 970 16.56 -33.53 0.57
CA SER A 970 17.80 -34.23 0.92
C SER A 970 18.31 -35.10 -0.23
N LEU A 971 17.46 -35.78 -1.02
CA LEU A 971 17.92 -36.50 -2.22
C LEU A 971 18.47 -35.55 -3.31
N VAL A 972 17.83 -34.40 -3.53
CA VAL A 972 18.30 -33.37 -4.46
C VAL A 972 19.62 -32.78 -3.99
N ARG A 973 19.68 -32.41 -2.70
CA ARG A 973 20.86 -31.87 -2.05
C ARG A 973 21.97 -32.91 -2.07
N ASP A 974 21.80 -34.06 -1.46
CA ASP A 974 22.88 -34.99 -1.16
C ASP A 974 23.29 -35.78 -2.41
N THR A 975 22.37 -36.07 -3.35
CA THR A 975 22.66 -36.97 -4.48
C THR A 975 22.67 -36.31 -5.86
N LEU A 976 21.69 -35.47 -6.19
CA LEU A 976 21.56 -34.91 -7.55
C LEU A 976 22.54 -33.75 -7.81
N LEU A 977 22.66 -32.81 -6.88
CA LEU A 977 23.53 -31.64 -7.07
C LEU A 977 25.03 -32.01 -7.21
N PRO A 978 25.62 -32.88 -6.36
CA PRO A 978 27.02 -33.28 -6.50
C PRO A 978 27.26 -34.02 -7.80
N LYS A 979 26.32 -34.89 -8.19
CA LYS A 979 26.39 -35.62 -9.46
C LYS A 979 26.38 -34.66 -10.66
N LEU A 980 25.52 -33.64 -10.64
CA LEU A 980 25.48 -32.61 -11.69
C LEU A 980 26.78 -31.80 -11.76
N ILE A 981 27.41 -31.54 -10.61
CA ILE A 981 28.66 -30.77 -10.52
C ILE A 981 29.88 -31.61 -10.96
N GLU A 982 29.93 -32.89 -10.57
CA GLU A 982 31.00 -33.83 -10.91
C GLU A 982 30.93 -34.29 -12.37
N GLU A 983 29.75 -34.66 -12.88
CA GLU A 983 29.57 -35.11 -14.27
C GLU A 983 29.88 -34.02 -15.30
N ASN A 984 29.67 -32.74 -14.95
CA ASN A 984 29.85 -31.62 -15.87
C ASN A 984 31.25 -30.97 -15.82
N LYS A 985 32.19 -31.49 -15.00
CA LYS A 985 33.54 -30.94 -14.81
C LYS A 985 33.55 -29.46 -14.41
N LEU A 986 32.72 -29.09 -13.43
CA LEU A 986 32.61 -27.69 -12.97
C LEU A 986 33.83 -27.25 -12.15
N VAL A 987 34.50 -28.17 -11.46
CA VAL A 987 35.64 -27.92 -10.56
C VAL A 987 36.80 -27.17 -11.24
N PRO A 988 37.31 -27.61 -12.42
CA PRO A 988 38.35 -26.86 -13.13
C PRO A 988 37.93 -25.43 -13.52
N VAL A 989 36.65 -25.22 -13.87
CA VAL A 989 36.13 -23.90 -14.26
C VAL A 989 36.06 -22.97 -13.05
N LEU A 990 35.64 -23.48 -11.88
CA LEU A 990 35.64 -22.72 -10.63
C LEU A 990 37.04 -22.24 -10.26
N PHE A 991 38.04 -23.13 -10.28
CA PHE A 991 39.42 -22.76 -9.97
C PHE A 991 40.02 -21.83 -11.03
N GLN A 992 39.68 -22.01 -12.31
CA GLN A 992 40.08 -21.07 -13.36
C GLN A 992 39.49 -19.68 -13.11
N VAL A 993 38.23 -19.56 -12.71
CA VAL A 993 37.60 -18.26 -12.39
C VAL A 993 38.24 -17.62 -11.16
N ILE A 994 38.56 -18.41 -10.12
CA ILE A 994 39.30 -17.92 -8.95
C ILE A 994 40.68 -17.39 -9.36
N LEU A 995 41.41 -18.12 -10.20
CA LEU A 995 42.72 -17.70 -10.74
C LEU A 995 42.62 -16.45 -11.61
N GLU A 996 41.63 -16.35 -12.50
CA GLU A 996 41.44 -15.20 -13.38
C GLU A 996 41.12 -13.90 -12.61
N HIS A 997 40.69 -13.98 -11.34
CA HIS A 997 40.22 -12.82 -10.57
C HIS A 997 41.00 -12.59 -9.25
N GLN A 998 42.17 -13.20 -9.07
CA GLN A 998 42.98 -13.07 -7.84
C GLN A 998 43.23 -11.62 -7.40
N ASP A 999 43.33 -10.68 -8.33
CA ASP A 999 43.53 -9.25 -8.02
C ASP A 999 42.33 -8.57 -7.32
N ASN A 1000 41.14 -9.21 -7.29
CA ASN A 1000 39.93 -8.68 -6.66
C ASN A 1000 39.21 -9.74 -5.83
N VAL A 1001 39.89 -10.23 -4.80
CA VAL A 1001 39.41 -11.30 -3.91
C VAL A 1001 38.01 -11.06 -3.35
N ILE A 1002 37.63 -9.81 -3.06
CA ILE A 1002 36.31 -9.46 -2.48
C ILE A 1002 35.20 -9.31 -3.55
N GLY A 1003 35.51 -9.54 -4.83
CA GLY A 1003 34.55 -9.40 -5.92
C GLY A 1003 33.39 -10.42 -5.86
N ASN A 1004 32.20 -10.00 -6.33
CA ASN A 1004 30.98 -10.84 -6.35
C ASN A 1004 31.18 -12.19 -7.07
N VAL A 1005 32.05 -12.23 -8.07
CA VAL A 1005 32.40 -13.46 -8.81
C VAL A 1005 33.09 -14.46 -7.90
N ILE A 1006 34.11 -14.02 -7.16
CA ILE A 1006 34.85 -14.88 -6.23
C ILE A 1006 33.96 -15.30 -5.08
N GLN A 1007 33.10 -14.42 -4.57
CA GLN A 1007 32.10 -14.81 -3.57
C GLN A 1007 31.17 -15.91 -4.07
N SER A 1008 30.71 -15.82 -5.32
CA SER A 1008 29.86 -16.86 -5.94
C SER A 1008 30.63 -18.17 -6.11
N ALA A 1009 31.91 -18.10 -6.52
CA ALA A 1009 32.77 -19.27 -6.67
C ALA A 1009 33.09 -19.93 -5.32
N ILE A 1010 33.39 -19.15 -4.28
CA ILE A 1010 33.63 -19.62 -2.91
C ILE A 1010 32.36 -20.26 -2.34
N LEU A 1011 31.19 -19.65 -2.55
CA LEU A 1011 29.92 -20.20 -2.07
C LEU A 1011 29.62 -21.56 -2.71
N LEU A 1012 29.84 -21.70 -4.02
CA LEU A 1012 29.74 -22.99 -4.71
C LEU A 1012 30.75 -23.99 -4.16
N LEU A 1013 32.01 -23.57 -3.96
CA LEU A 1013 33.07 -24.43 -3.43
C LEU A 1013 32.77 -24.90 -2.01
N TYR A 1014 32.24 -24.03 -1.15
CA TYR A 1014 31.74 -24.38 0.17
C TYR A 1014 30.61 -25.41 0.10
N ASN A 1015 29.60 -25.19 -0.76
CA ASN A 1015 28.51 -26.13 -0.96
C ASN A 1015 28.99 -27.51 -1.45
N MET A 1016 30.12 -27.57 -2.15
CA MET A 1016 30.77 -28.83 -2.52
C MET A 1016 31.53 -29.46 -1.35
N VAL A 1017 32.40 -28.71 -0.67
CA VAL A 1017 33.31 -29.24 0.37
C VAL A 1017 32.57 -29.61 1.65
N ALA A 1018 31.48 -28.91 2.00
CA ALA A 1018 30.72 -29.17 3.22
C ALA A 1018 29.97 -30.53 3.23
N ARG A 1019 29.89 -31.22 2.09
CA ARG A 1019 29.10 -32.44 1.94
C ARG A 1019 29.91 -33.72 2.09
N LYS A 1020 29.31 -34.71 2.74
CA LYS A 1020 29.95 -36.00 3.05
C LYS A 1020 30.20 -36.88 1.82
N GLU A 1021 29.37 -36.76 0.80
CA GLU A 1021 29.40 -37.61 -0.41
C GLU A 1021 30.33 -37.09 -1.51
N THR A 1022 30.89 -35.88 -1.33
CA THR A 1022 31.77 -35.25 -2.31
C THR A 1022 33.09 -36.00 -2.45
N ASN A 1023 33.53 -36.22 -3.69
CA ASN A 1023 34.84 -36.81 -3.95
C ASN A 1023 35.98 -35.80 -3.67
N MET A 1024 36.37 -35.68 -2.39
CA MET A 1024 37.44 -34.78 -1.95
C MET A 1024 38.77 -35.04 -2.66
N LYS A 1025 39.05 -36.28 -3.07
CA LYS A 1025 40.29 -36.62 -3.79
C LYS A 1025 40.40 -35.85 -5.12
N LEU A 1026 39.29 -35.74 -5.86
CA LEU A 1026 39.26 -34.98 -7.12
C LEU A 1026 39.50 -33.49 -6.89
N LEU A 1027 38.99 -32.92 -5.79
CA LEU A 1027 39.25 -31.52 -5.43
C LEU A 1027 40.72 -31.28 -5.07
N TYR A 1028 41.32 -32.20 -4.31
CA TYR A 1028 42.74 -32.15 -3.98
C TYR A 1028 43.64 -32.24 -5.22
N GLU A 1029 43.34 -33.16 -6.16
CA GLU A 1029 44.07 -33.30 -7.43
C GLU A 1029 44.02 -32.03 -8.29
N GLN A 1030 42.98 -31.20 -8.14
CA GLN A 1030 42.83 -29.92 -8.85
C GLN A 1030 43.41 -28.72 -8.09
N GLY A 1031 44.10 -28.94 -6.96
CA GLY A 1031 44.81 -27.87 -6.24
C GLY A 1031 44.00 -27.13 -5.17
N LEU A 1032 42.92 -27.73 -4.64
CA LEU A 1032 42.07 -27.13 -3.59
C LEU A 1032 42.88 -26.48 -2.45
N VAL A 1033 43.89 -27.19 -1.91
CA VAL A 1033 44.73 -26.72 -0.80
C VAL A 1033 45.41 -25.41 -1.15
N HIS A 1034 46.03 -25.32 -2.33
CA HIS A 1034 46.75 -24.12 -2.75
C HIS A 1034 45.81 -22.92 -2.95
N HIS A 1035 44.67 -23.13 -3.61
CA HIS A 1035 43.70 -22.07 -3.87
C HIS A 1035 43.05 -21.52 -2.59
N ILE A 1036 42.64 -22.40 -1.67
CA ILE A 1036 42.04 -21.98 -0.40
C ILE A 1036 43.06 -21.27 0.49
N SER A 1037 44.30 -21.78 0.58
CA SER A 1037 45.36 -21.11 1.34
C SER A 1037 45.62 -19.69 0.84
N ASN A 1038 45.80 -19.51 -0.47
CA ASN A 1038 46.06 -18.18 -1.03
C ASN A 1038 44.89 -17.23 -0.77
N MET A 1039 43.64 -17.66 -0.97
CA MET A 1039 42.48 -16.80 -0.75
C MET A 1039 42.28 -16.43 0.73
N ILE A 1040 42.58 -17.34 1.66
CA ILE A 1040 42.56 -17.03 3.11
C ILE A 1040 43.62 -15.98 3.43
N VAL A 1041 44.85 -16.14 2.92
CA VAL A 1041 45.94 -15.18 3.14
C VAL A 1041 45.57 -13.80 2.62
N GLU A 1042 45.10 -13.70 1.38
CA GLU A 1042 44.75 -12.41 0.77
C GLU A 1042 43.53 -11.76 1.45
N THR A 1043 42.50 -12.54 1.78
CA THR A 1043 41.29 -12.01 2.46
C THR A 1043 41.60 -11.57 3.89
N ALA A 1044 42.42 -12.33 4.61
CA ALA A 1044 42.83 -12.00 5.97
C ALA A 1044 43.76 -10.79 6.02
N ALA A 1045 44.66 -10.61 5.04
CA ALA A 1045 45.49 -9.41 4.91
C ALA A 1045 44.60 -8.15 4.79
N LEU A 1046 43.54 -8.20 3.96
CA LEU A 1046 42.57 -7.12 3.84
C LEU A 1046 41.72 -6.90 5.11
N TYR A 1047 41.51 -7.95 5.90
CA TYR A 1047 40.81 -7.86 7.19
C TYR A 1047 41.68 -7.21 8.28
N LEU A 1048 43.01 -7.38 8.23
CA LEU A 1048 43.94 -6.85 9.23
C LEU A 1048 44.40 -5.40 8.93
N ASP A 1049 44.30 -4.92 7.69
CA ASP A 1049 44.79 -3.61 7.21
C ASP A 1049 43.79 -2.42 7.37
N VAL A 1050 43.11 -2.30 8.51
CA VAL A 1050 41.85 -1.52 8.57
C VAL A 1050 42.01 -0.02 8.87
N ASP A 1051 42.03 0.80 7.82
CA ASP A 1051 41.63 2.22 7.84
C ASP A 1051 40.20 2.48 7.30
N ASP A 1052 39.56 1.51 6.63
CA ASP A 1052 38.28 1.71 5.93
C ASP A 1052 37.14 0.78 6.42
N LYS A 1053 36.29 1.31 7.31
CA LYS A 1053 35.16 0.59 7.94
C LYS A 1053 34.08 0.13 6.94
N SER A 1054 34.06 0.63 5.71
CA SER A 1054 33.01 0.33 4.73
C SER A 1054 33.13 -1.07 4.10
N ARG A 1055 34.37 -1.53 3.87
CA ARG A 1055 34.70 -2.82 3.24
C ARG A 1055 34.62 -4.00 4.22
N LEU A 1056 34.78 -3.74 5.52
CA LEU A 1056 34.88 -4.75 6.57
C LEU A 1056 33.79 -5.83 6.52
N LYS A 1057 32.51 -5.44 6.43
CA LYS A 1057 31.40 -6.41 6.50
C LYS A 1057 31.40 -7.41 5.34
N THR A 1058 31.87 -7.01 4.16
CA THR A 1058 31.96 -7.91 3.00
C THR A 1058 33.18 -8.83 3.15
N THR A 1059 34.30 -8.30 3.63
CA THR A 1059 35.49 -9.08 3.98
C THR A 1059 35.19 -10.12 5.07
N ASN A 1060 34.46 -9.76 6.13
CA ASN A 1060 34.08 -10.67 7.21
C ASN A 1060 33.28 -11.85 6.69
N ALA A 1061 32.20 -11.61 5.94
CA ALA A 1061 31.34 -12.67 5.43
C ALA A 1061 32.11 -13.66 4.54
N GLN A 1062 33.02 -13.15 3.70
CA GLN A 1062 33.85 -13.99 2.85
C GLN A 1062 34.92 -14.75 3.63
N LEU A 1063 35.53 -14.13 4.64
CA LEU A 1063 36.51 -14.76 5.50
C LEU A 1063 35.86 -15.89 6.32
N VAL A 1064 34.66 -15.69 6.85
CA VAL A 1064 33.88 -16.74 7.55
C VAL A 1064 33.66 -17.95 6.64
N LEU A 1065 33.15 -17.73 5.41
CA LEU A 1065 32.97 -18.80 4.41
C LEU A 1065 34.26 -19.56 4.10
N LEU A 1066 35.39 -18.86 3.98
CA LEU A 1066 36.69 -19.48 3.73
C LEU A 1066 37.18 -20.31 4.93
N LEU A 1067 36.97 -19.81 6.15
CA LEU A 1067 37.28 -20.54 7.37
C LEU A 1067 36.38 -21.77 7.53
N ASP A 1068 35.12 -21.71 7.11
CA ASP A 1068 34.21 -22.87 7.10
C ASP A 1068 34.68 -23.94 6.10
N ILE A 1069 35.15 -23.55 4.91
CA ILE A 1069 35.77 -24.47 3.95
C ILE A 1069 37.00 -25.13 4.58
N LEU A 1070 37.88 -24.34 5.19
CA LEU A 1070 39.07 -24.85 5.87
C LEU A 1070 38.71 -25.83 6.99
N HIS A 1071 37.69 -25.50 7.79
CA HIS A 1071 37.18 -26.37 8.85
C HIS A 1071 36.70 -27.70 8.29
N CYS A 1072 35.94 -27.69 7.19
CA CYS A 1072 35.45 -28.90 6.53
C CYS A 1072 36.59 -29.77 6.00
N MET A 1073 37.61 -29.16 5.37
CA MET A 1073 38.81 -29.88 4.90
C MET A 1073 39.57 -30.55 6.07
N LEU A 1074 39.77 -29.83 7.17
CA LEU A 1074 40.45 -30.35 8.36
C LEU A 1074 39.64 -31.44 9.06
N LYS A 1075 38.32 -31.29 9.11
CA LYS A 1075 37.40 -32.28 9.68
C LYS A 1075 37.39 -33.57 8.86
N TYR A 1076 37.32 -33.47 7.53
CA TYR A 1076 37.44 -34.61 6.62
C TYR A 1076 38.76 -35.37 6.88
N THR A 1077 39.87 -34.65 6.91
CA THR A 1077 41.21 -35.23 7.20
C THR A 1077 41.23 -35.91 8.57
N THR A 1078 40.66 -35.27 9.59
CA THR A 1078 40.56 -35.82 10.95
C THR A 1078 39.73 -37.10 11.00
N ASP A 1079 38.61 -37.15 10.29
CA ASP A 1079 37.73 -38.31 10.28
C ASP A 1079 38.36 -39.49 9.52
N VAL A 1080 39.04 -39.24 8.39
CA VAL A 1080 39.82 -40.28 7.67
C VAL A 1080 40.94 -40.83 8.56
N VAL A 1081 41.76 -39.96 9.16
CA VAL A 1081 42.84 -40.39 10.07
C VAL A 1081 42.28 -41.16 11.26
N ARG A 1082 41.16 -40.71 11.86
CA ARG A 1082 40.51 -41.41 12.98
C ARG A 1082 40.01 -42.78 12.58
N LEU A 1083 39.37 -42.93 11.41
CA LEU A 1083 38.90 -44.21 10.89
C LEU A 1083 40.05 -45.19 10.67
N VAL A 1084 41.16 -44.72 10.07
CA VAL A 1084 42.37 -45.54 9.88
C VAL A 1084 42.97 -45.96 11.22
N MET A 1085 43.09 -45.03 12.19
CA MET A 1085 43.59 -45.36 13.54
C MET A 1085 42.66 -46.33 14.31
N GLN A 1086 41.34 -46.24 14.12
CA GLN A 1086 40.37 -47.17 14.72
C GLN A 1086 40.41 -48.55 14.05
N ALA A 1087 40.55 -48.61 12.73
CA ALA A 1087 40.72 -49.84 11.98
C ALA A 1087 42.03 -50.56 12.36
N GLN A 1088 43.10 -49.81 12.65
CA GLN A 1088 44.35 -50.35 13.18
C GLN A 1088 44.20 -50.90 14.60
N ARG A 1089 43.47 -50.20 15.48
CA ARG A 1089 43.22 -50.66 16.87
C ARG A 1089 42.27 -51.86 16.95
N SER A 1090 41.41 -52.06 15.96
CA SER A 1090 40.46 -53.18 15.88
C SER A 1090 40.97 -54.38 15.08
N GLY A 1091 42.19 -54.31 14.53
CA GLY A 1091 42.81 -55.40 13.76
C GLY A 1091 42.22 -55.61 12.36
N GLN A 1092 41.42 -54.68 11.84
CA GLN A 1092 40.71 -54.80 10.56
C GLN A 1092 41.50 -54.35 9.32
N GLY A 1093 42.80 -54.06 9.42
CA GLY A 1093 43.64 -53.78 8.25
C GLY A 1093 43.28 -52.49 7.51
N GLY A 1094 43.14 -51.37 8.23
CA GLY A 1094 43.06 -50.06 7.59
C GLY A 1094 44.39 -49.69 6.93
N ASP A 1095 44.33 -49.14 5.71
CA ASP A 1095 45.51 -48.72 4.95
C ASP A 1095 46.13 -47.45 5.56
N PRO A 1096 47.28 -47.53 6.27
CA PRO A 1096 47.94 -46.36 6.83
C PRO A 1096 48.44 -45.39 5.77
N GLN A 1097 48.75 -45.90 4.57
CA GLN A 1097 49.34 -45.10 3.50
C GLN A 1097 48.37 -44.02 3.02
N THR A 1098 47.09 -44.35 2.89
CA THR A 1098 46.06 -43.38 2.50
C THR A 1098 45.93 -42.21 3.50
N ALA A 1099 46.09 -42.46 4.80
CA ALA A 1099 46.05 -41.40 5.81
C ALA A 1099 47.33 -40.54 5.80
N GLU A 1100 48.49 -41.16 5.60
CA GLU A 1100 49.78 -40.48 5.50
C GLU A 1100 49.84 -39.59 4.25
N ASP A 1101 49.45 -40.10 3.09
CA ASP A 1101 49.37 -39.35 1.83
C ASP A 1101 48.42 -38.14 1.96
N LEU A 1102 47.27 -38.31 2.64
CA LEU A 1102 46.31 -37.22 2.85
C LEU A 1102 46.85 -36.14 3.81
N LEU A 1103 47.60 -36.54 4.84
CA LEU A 1103 48.28 -35.61 5.73
C LEU A 1103 49.35 -34.79 4.98
N LEU A 1104 50.11 -35.44 4.09
CA LEU A 1104 51.10 -34.78 3.24
C LEU A 1104 50.46 -33.79 2.26
N VAL A 1105 49.36 -34.17 1.61
CA VAL A 1105 48.63 -33.27 0.69
C VAL A 1105 48.11 -32.02 1.40
N ASN A 1106 47.65 -32.14 2.64
CA ASN A 1106 47.15 -31.02 3.44
C ASN A 1106 48.24 -30.31 4.26
N GLN A 1107 49.49 -30.78 4.24
CA GLN A 1107 50.58 -30.18 5.00
C GLN A 1107 50.74 -28.68 4.74
N PRO A 1108 50.63 -28.14 3.50
CA PRO A 1108 50.73 -26.70 3.27
C PRO A 1108 49.69 -25.84 4.01
N LEU A 1109 48.60 -26.42 4.52
CA LEU A 1109 47.65 -25.69 5.35
C LEU A 1109 48.28 -25.24 6.69
N THR A 1110 49.34 -25.90 7.18
CA THR A 1110 50.02 -25.50 8.42
C THR A 1110 50.60 -24.10 8.34
N ASP A 1111 50.90 -23.60 7.13
CA ASP A 1111 51.42 -22.24 6.93
C ASP A 1111 50.40 -21.17 7.35
N LEU A 1112 49.10 -21.51 7.35
CA LEU A 1112 48.02 -20.63 7.82
C LEU A 1112 47.95 -20.51 9.35
N MET A 1113 48.65 -21.35 10.12
CA MET A 1113 48.53 -21.37 11.59
C MET A 1113 48.86 -20.01 12.22
N SER A 1114 49.95 -19.37 11.77
CA SER A 1114 50.35 -18.03 12.25
C SER A 1114 49.23 -17.00 11.98
N LEU A 1115 48.72 -16.97 10.74
CA LEU A 1115 47.63 -16.08 10.34
C LEU A 1115 46.34 -16.31 11.13
N LEU A 1116 45.95 -17.57 11.36
CA LEU A 1116 44.78 -17.90 12.17
C LEU A 1116 44.94 -17.41 13.62
N ILE A 1117 46.16 -17.48 14.19
CA ILE A 1117 46.40 -16.96 15.54
C ILE A 1117 46.18 -15.44 15.59
N GLN A 1118 46.61 -14.72 14.56
CA GLN A 1118 46.40 -13.26 14.42
C GLN A 1118 44.93 -12.88 14.21
N LEU A 1119 44.08 -13.80 13.74
CA LEU A 1119 42.63 -13.57 13.60
C LEU A 1119 41.84 -13.84 14.89
N LEU A 1120 42.42 -14.53 15.90
CA LEU A 1120 41.74 -14.81 17.17
C LEU A 1120 41.27 -13.57 17.93
N PRO A 1121 41.98 -12.42 17.94
CA PRO A 1121 41.52 -11.19 18.59
C PRO A 1121 40.32 -10.51 17.91
N SER A 1122 39.73 -11.09 16.88
CA SER A 1122 38.56 -10.52 16.17
C SER A 1122 37.39 -10.21 17.12
N GLU A 1123 36.76 -9.05 16.88
CA GLU A 1123 35.50 -8.65 17.52
C GLU A 1123 34.29 -9.42 16.96
N ASP A 1124 34.42 -9.98 15.75
CA ASP A 1124 33.38 -10.76 15.09
C ASP A 1124 33.37 -12.20 15.66
N LEU A 1125 32.22 -12.63 16.19
CA LEU A 1125 32.09 -13.91 16.87
C LEU A 1125 32.28 -15.10 15.91
N ASP A 1126 31.77 -15.00 14.68
CA ASP A 1126 31.83 -16.10 13.71
C ASP A 1126 33.28 -16.34 13.25
N ILE A 1127 34.03 -15.25 13.03
CA ILE A 1127 35.46 -15.31 12.69
C ILE A 1127 36.23 -15.95 13.85
N TYR A 1128 35.99 -15.52 15.08
CA TYR A 1128 36.64 -16.09 16.27
C TYR A 1128 36.36 -17.60 16.41
N GLU A 1129 35.09 -18.01 16.34
CA GLU A 1129 34.70 -19.39 16.53
C GLU A 1129 35.31 -20.30 15.47
N ASN A 1130 35.17 -19.96 14.19
CA ASN A 1130 35.72 -20.76 13.09
C ASN A 1130 37.25 -20.84 13.13
N THR A 1131 37.91 -19.71 13.40
CA THR A 1131 39.37 -19.67 13.57
C THR A 1131 39.82 -20.58 14.71
N SER A 1132 39.13 -20.53 15.86
CA SER A 1132 39.46 -21.36 17.03
C SER A 1132 39.29 -22.86 16.76
N GLN A 1133 38.25 -23.25 16.00
CA GLN A 1133 38.00 -24.64 15.64
C GLN A 1133 39.00 -25.15 14.60
N CYS A 1134 39.35 -24.33 13.61
CA CYS A 1134 40.40 -24.66 12.63
C CYS A 1134 41.75 -24.87 13.32
N LEU A 1135 42.16 -23.96 14.21
CA LEU A 1135 43.41 -24.10 14.98
C LEU A 1135 43.42 -25.36 15.84
N LYS A 1136 42.31 -25.68 16.50
CA LYS A 1136 42.16 -26.90 17.29
C LYS A 1136 42.42 -28.15 16.45
N LEU A 1137 41.83 -28.25 15.26
CA LEU A 1137 41.99 -29.40 14.37
C LEU A 1137 43.40 -29.46 13.77
N MET A 1138 43.95 -28.32 13.33
CA MET A 1138 45.33 -28.24 12.82
C MET A 1138 46.34 -28.73 13.85
N VAL A 1139 46.24 -28.24 15.09
CA VAL A 1139 47.15 -28.60 16.17
C VAL A 1139 46.94 -30.04 16.66
N GLN A 1140 45.74 -30.61 16.45
CA GLN A 1140 45.48 -32.03 16.68
C GLN A 1140 46.13 -32.92 15.61
N LEU A 1141 46.07 -32.53 14.34
CA LEU A 1141 46.59 -33.29 13.19
C LEU A 1141 48.11 -33.16 13.03
N TYR A 1142 48.62 -31.93 13.07
CA TYR A 1142 50.00 -31.57 12.72
C TYR A 1142 50.83 -31.13 13.93
N GLY A 1143 50.21 -30.90 15.09
CA GLY A 1143 50.93 -30.39 16.26
C GLY A 1143 51.34 -28.93 16.07
N GLY A 1144 52.64 -28.67 16.10
CA GLY A 1144 53.24 -27.33 15.98
C GLY A 1144 54.28 -27.28 14.86
N ASP A 1145 53.95 -27.85 13.70
CA ASP A 1145 54.87 -27.96 12.55
C ASP A 1145 55.28 -26.59 11.97
N ASN A 1146 54.39 -25.59 12.06
CA ASN A 1146 54.69 -24.21 11.66
C ASN A 1146 55.59 -23.50 12.69
N GLN A 1147 56.78 -23.06 12.26
CA GLN A 1147 57.83 -22.47 13.11
C GLN A 1147 57.44 -21.12 13.75
N ASP A 1148 56.50 -20.38 13.14
CA ASP A 1148 56.12 -19.04 13.57
C ASP A 1148 54.90 -19.04 14.51
N SER A 1149 54.33 -20.21 14.83
CA SER A 1149 53.11 -20.33 15.65
C SER A 1149 53.23 -19.72 17.05
N MET A 1150 54.45 -19.57 17.56
CA MET A 1150 54.75 -18.91 18.85
C MET A 1150 55.70 -17.71 18.67
N SER A 1151 55.58 -16.97 17.56
CA SER A 1151 56.26 -15.67 17.40
C SER A 1151 55.75 -14.64 18.43
N PRO A 1152 56.49 -13.55 18.71
CA PRO A 1152 56.07 -12.50 19.64
C PRO A 1152 54.66 -11.96 19.37
N ASP A 1153 54.35 -11.64 18.11
CA ASP A 1153 53.04 -11.10 17.69
C ASP A 1153 51.90 -12.11 17.92
N ASN A 1154 52.17 -13.40 17.70
CA ASN A 1154 51.20 -14.48 17.91
C ASN A 1154 50.97 -14.75 19.40
N MET A 1155 52.02 -14.67 20.22
CA MET A 1155 51.90 -14.79 21.68
C MET A 1155 51.10 -13.62 22.27
N GLU A 1156 51.28 -12.41 21.74
CA GLU A 1156 50.48 -11.24 22.11
C GLU A 1156 49.00 -11.43 21.74
N SER A 1157 48.71 -11.94 20.53
CA SER A 1157 47.35 -12.26 20.09
C SER A 1157 46.67 -13.27 21.03
N PHE A 1158 47.36 -14.34 21.43
CA PHE A 1158 46.85 -15.29 22.42
C PHE A 1158 46.58 -14.62 23.78
N ALA A 1159 47.47 -13.75 24.24
CA ALA A 1159 47.33 -13.06 25.52
C ALA A 1159 46.12 -12.11 25.51
N GLN A 1160 45.97 -11.33 24.44
CA GLN A 1160 44.85 -10.40 24.24
C GLN A 1160 43.50 -11.12 24.29
N VAL A 1161 43.37 -12.28 23.63
CA VAL A 1161 42.13 -13.06 23.56
C VAL A 1161 41.81 -13.72 24.90
N LEU A 1162 42.83 -14.26 25.58
CA LEU A 1162 42.69 -14.86 26.90
C LEU A 1162 42.22 -13.85 27.96
N LEU A 1163 42.57 -12.57 27.80
CA LEU A 1163 42.09 -11.48 28.66
C LEU A 1163 40.70 -10.96 28.28
N SER A 1164 40.38 -10.91 26.98
CA SER A 1164 39.12 -10.33 26.50
C SER A 1164 37.92 -11.29 26.65
N LYS A 1165 38.11 -12.60 26.46
CA LYS A 1165 37.05 -13.60 26.55
C LYS A 1165 36.84 -14.07 28.00
N ARG A 1166 35.59 -14.03 28.47
CA ARG A 1166 35.20 -14.44 29.83
C ARG A 1166 34.61 -15.84 29.92
N GLU A 1167 34.32 -16.48 28.78
CA GLU A 1167 33.76 -17.83 28.78
C GLU A 1167 34.83 -18.90 29.06
N PRO A 1168 34.62 -19.77 30.06
CA PRO A 1168 35.62 -20.77 30.43
C PRO A 1168 35.87 -21.86 29.38
N THR A 1169 34.87 -22.19 28.57
CA THR A 1169 34.95 -23.18 27.48
C THR A 1169 35.94 -22.73 26.41
N GLN A 1170 35.88 -21.46 26.03
CA GLN A 1170 36.75 -20.79 25.08
C GLN A 1170 38.18 -20.68 25.62
N GLN A 1171 38.34 -20.26 26.88
CA GLN A 1171 39.65 -20.21 27.55
C GLN A 1171 40.30 -21.61 27.65
N LYS A 1172 39.53 -22.66 27.98
CA LYS A 1172 40.02 -24.06 28.00
C LYS A 1172 40.51 -24.51 26.63
N LEU A 1173 39.79 -24.17 25.56
CA LEU A 1173 40.16 -24.52 24.20
C LEU A 1173 41.51 -23.90 23.83
N LEU A 1174 41.66 -22.59 24.05
CA LEU A 1174 42.90 -21.86 23.75
C LEU A 1174 44.08 -22.37 24.57
N LEU A 1175 43.90 -22.62 25.87
CA LEU A 1175 44.95 -23.21 26.71
C LEU A 1175 45.36 -24.62 26.25
N ARG A 1176 44.43 -25.43 25.72
CA ARG A 1176 44.77 -26.74 25.11
C ARG A 1176 45.58 -26.59 23.83
N VAL A 1177 45.24 -25.62 22.99
CA VAL A 1177 45.97 -25.28 21.77
C VAL A 1177 47.40 -24.86 22.12
N ILE A 1178 47.56 -23.89 23.03
CA ILE A 1178 48.88 -23.42 23.50
C ILE A 1178 49.69 -24.57 24.09
N LYS A 1179 49.10 -25.38 24.99
CA LYS A 1179 49.75 -26.55 25.58
C LYS A 1179 50.26 -27.51 24.49
N ARG A 1180 49.44 -27.79 23.48
CA ARG A 1180 49.81 -28.72 22.42
C ARG A 1180 50.95 -28.16 21.57
N LEU A 1181 50.92 -26.87 21.20
CA LEU A 1181 51.98 -26.21 20.42
C LEU A 1181 53.36 -26.31 21.09
N ILE A 1182 53.43 -26.03 22.40
CA ILE A 1182 54.70 -26.05 23.15
C ILE A 1182 55.16 -27.45 23.54
N THR A 1183 54.26 -28.43 23.58
CA THR A 1183 54.63 -29.83 23.86
C THR A 1183 55.05 -30.58 22.61
N SER A 1184 54.58 -30.17 21.44
CA SER A 1184 54.92 -30.81 20.16
C SER A 1184 56.21 -30.29 19.52
N ASN A 1185 56.64 -29.06 19.82
CA ASN A 1185 57.81 -28.45 19.19
C ASN A 1185 58.68 -27.72 20.23
N GLU A 1186 59.93 -28.16 20.39
CA GLU A 1186 60.86 -27.63 21.38
C GLU A 1186 61.21 -26.15 21.12
N LYS A 1187 61.27 -25.71 19.85
CA LYS A 1187 61.53 -24.30 19.51
C LYS A 1187 60.43 -23.37 20.00
N HIS A 1188 59.17 -23.82 19.97
CA HIS A 1188 58.04 -23.05 20.50
C HIS A 1188 58.14 -22.89 22.02
N LEU A 1189 58.61 -23.93 22.71
CA LEU A 1189 58.84 -23.88 24.15
C LEU A 1189 59.99 -22.92 24.49
N GLU A 1190 61.07 -22.92 23.71
CA GLU A 1190 62.19 -21.99 23.87
C GLU A 1190 61.76 -20.53 23.59
N SER A 1191 61.01 -20.29 22.51
CA SER A 1191 60.49 -18.97 22.18
C SER A 1191 59.54 -18.43 23.24
N MET A 1192 58.64 -19.26 23.77
CA MET A 1192 57.75 -18.86 24.87
C MET A 1192 58.53 -18.51 26.15
N LYS A 1193 59.65 -19.19 26.43
CA LYS A 1193 60.53 -18.87 27.57
C LYS A 1193 61.34 -17.60 27.37
N GLY A 1194 61.75 -17.29 26.15
CA GLY A 1194 62.61 -16.15 25.83
C GLY A 1194 61.85 -14.85 25.62
N GLU A 1195 60.69 -14.90 24.95
CA GLU A 1195 59.99 -13.72 24.43
C GLU A 1195 58.50 -13.68 24.81
N GLY A 1196 57.99 -14.68 25.54
CA GLY A 1196 56.57 -14.86 25.87
C GLY A 1196 56.08 -14.25 27.19
N ASP A 1197 56.81 -13.29 27.77
CA ASP A 1197 56.56 -12.75 29.12
C ASP A 1197 55.11 -12.28 29.33
N PHE A 1198 54.53 -11.59 28.35
CA PHE A 1198 53.17 -11.07 28.42
C PHE A 1198 52.11 -12.19 28.45
N LEU A 1199 52.29 -13.22 27.62
CA LEU A 1199 51.42 -14.40 27.60
C LEU A 1199 51.57 -15.22 28.89
N ILE A 1200 52.79 -15.40 29.39
CA ILE A 1200 53.06 -16.10 30.66
C ILE A 1200 52.39 -15.37 31.83
N GLN A 1201 52.51 -14.04 31.91
CA GLN A 1201 51.84 -13.25 32.95
C GLN A 1201 50.31 -13.36 32.87
N THR A 1202 49.76 -13.35 31.66
CA THR A 1202 48.33 -13.53 31.43
C THR A 1202 47.83 -14.90 31.91
N ILE A 1203 48.58 -15.97 31.60
CA ILE A 1203 48.24 -17.34 32.05
C ILE A 1203 48.38 -17.47 33.57
N LYS A 1204 49.39 -16.83 34.18
CA LYS A 1204 49.54 -16.76 35.66
C LYS A 1204 48.34 -16.09 36.32
N ARG A 1205 47.86 -14.98 35.74
CA ARG A 1205 46.67 -14.28 36.22
C ARG A 1205 45.42 -15.15 36.11
N LEU A 1206 45.23 -15.86 35.00
CA LEU A 1206 44.12 -16.81 34.84
C LEU A 1206 44.16 -17.96 35.85
N ALA A 1207 45.34 -18.48 36.16
CA ALA A 1207 45.52 -19.51 37.19
C ALA A 1207 45.18 -19.00 38.61
N GLN A 1208 45.38 -17.70 38.88
CA GLN A 1208 45.09 -17.05 40.16
C GLN A 1208 43.63 -16.60 40.28
N ASP A 1209 43.06 -15.93 39.26
CA ASP A 1209 41.69 -15.40 39.27
C ASP A 1209 40.62 -16.52 39.28
N ALA A 1210 40.88 -17.65 38.62
CA ALA A 1210 39.96 -18.80 38.62
C ALA A 1210 39.88 -19.56 39.96
N SER A 1211 40.77 -19.25 40.92
CA SER A 1211 40.65 -19.74 42.31
C SER A 1211 39.55 -19.03 43.11
N LEU A 1212 39.06 -17.87 42.63
CA LEU A 1212 38.02 -17.05 43.26
C LEU A 1212 36.63 -17.24 42.61
N ASN A 1213 36.55 -17.67 41.36
CA ASN A 1213 35.30 -17.91 40.62
C ASN A 1213 35.28 -19.29 39.94
N ALA A 1214 34.54 -20.24 40.54
CA ALA A 1214 33.91 -21.48 40.04
C ALA A 1214 34.45 -22.34 38.86
N ASP A 1215 35.59 -22.09 38.19
CA ASP A 1215 36.03 -22.92 37.05
C ASP A 1215 37.44 -23.54 37.20
N VAL A 1216 37.51 -24.54 38.08
CA VAL A 1216 38.70 -25.33 38.44
C VAL A 1216 39.45 -25.90 37.22
N ALA A 1217 38.75 -26.20 36.13
CA ALA A 1217 39.34 -26.81 34.95
C ALA A 1217 40.16 -25.82 34.11
N VAL A 1218 39.84 -24.52 34.10
CA VAL A 1218 40.68 -23.49 33.46
C VAL A 1218 41.99 -23.33 34.23
N ALA A 1219 41.89 -23.21 35.56
CA ALA A 1219 43.03 -23.06 36.45
C ALA A 1219 44.01 -24.25 36.34
N SER A 1220 43.46 -25.47 36.32
CA SER A 1220 44.25 -26.70 36.16
C SER A 1220 45.05 -26.71 34.85
N LEU A 1221 44.42 -26.30 33.74
CA LEU A 1221 45.07 -26.29 32.43
C LEU A 1221 46.11 -25.18 32.32
N ALA A 1222 45.83 -24.00 32.88
CA ALA A 1222 46.78 -22.90 32.97
C ALA A 1222 48.04 -23.28 33.77
N LEU A 1223 47.86 -23.96 34.91
CA LEU A 1223 48.97 -24.50 35.71
C LEU A 1223 49.79 -25.57 34.96
N GLU A 1224 49.15 -26.44 34.19
CA GLU A 1224 49.85 -27.41 33.36
C GLU A 1224 50.71 -26.76 32.28
N VAL A 1225 50.20 -25.70 31.63
CA VAL A 1225 50.98 -24.92 30.66
C VAL A 1225 52.18 -24.26 31.35
N LEU A 1226 51.98 -23.58 32.49
CA LEU A 1226 53.06 -22.93 33.24
C LEU A 1226 54.15 -23.92 33.68
N ARG A 1227 53.77 -25.10 34.18
CA ARG A 1227 54.72 -26.17 34.52
C ARG A 1227 55.54 -26.63 33.33
N THR A 1228 54.93 -26.71 32.15
CA THR A 1228 55.62 -27.10 30.91
C THR A 1228 56.68 -26.06 30.53
N VAL A 1229 56.41 -24.78 30.76
CA VAL A 1229 57.32 -23.64 30.51
C VAL A 1229 58.35 -23.45 31.63
N GLY A 1230 58.16 -24.06 32.80
CA GLY A 1230 59.08 -23.99 33.94
C GLY A 1230 58.76 -22.90 34.97
N HIS A 1231 57.49 -22.49 35.06
CA HIS A 1231 56.95 -21.48 35.98
C HIS A 1231 55.98 -22.01 37.03
#